data_AF-A0A962K787-F1
#
_entry.id   AF-A0A962K787-F1
#
_cell.length_a   1.000
_cell.length_b   1.000
_cell.length_c   1.000
_cell.angle_alpha   90.00
_cell.angle_beta   90.00
_cell.angle_gamma   90.00
#
_symmetry.space_group_name_H-M   'P 1'
#
loop_
_entity.id
_entity.type
_entity.pdbx_description
1 polymer ?
#
loop_
_entity_poly.entity_id
_entity_poly.type
_entity_poly.pdbx_seq_one_letter_code
_entity_poly.pdbx_strand_id
1 'polypeptide(L)'
;MRKLSFNLLVILTLLLAALSARAQIHKTDEIEVELVAETTNVVPGEILWLAIRLDPIEHWHTYWKFGGDSGEATAASDWQLPPGASAGDIQWPTPEWTPFEGTPLVTFTYEREVYLPLPVQVPAEFADEQFNLSTRIDWQVCDEICIPGNATFSLALPVADVLQPDPRLTGAFAEARASLPIEDHQLAAHFNTHDGKVNIMVAAPDSRFEDVEELYFFTEQERIMKYAPFRENLIEANRVQVSFEQHRRIPEDLAQFNGLLAVTDSAGNTRSYEISPTRTAIAWQDRVAVELVSESSVLVPGQDQWLAVRLQADAGWHTYWKMAGDSGEATETVDWEAPQGTLIGAIQWPAPYWLPFPGSNLVNYGYEGEVILPFQVRLPETLPETGDDRQVTLSTTVKWYVCEMICIPGEQRLDLTLPVGEVAELDVAGEALISEALSQLPERDHDIEFLIAAAGDRVSLGFRSPQPRFGDVSDAWFFPDQRRVIANGPLREVSVQPTLLQITHEQPRRMLDDLSEVFGTLVVQDQDGNHRAYDFVNPAADAGQFSVAPQAAPGSGADTGTGSGSGTPAGLLSLLGFMAAALAGGLILNLMPCVFPVLSLKALTLAGNVGAPASRQRKDGLVYTGGVLVSFLLLASVLIALRAGGELVGWGFQLQEPWFNALIIYLFFIMGLSLSGVFEFGTRLMSAGSGLAEHSHGYRRSFFTGVLAVVVATPCTAPFMGPALGFALTQPWLVAMLVFAALGLGMALPILVLSYLPGLARFMPKPGSWMETFKEFMAFPLYLTALYFLWVLGTQVGVTGMALVLVSCILLTFALWLIRKARSASLFWRYGTRGLATACLLIALLVLQSPFLQTLQQPAVALEGSGDEAAALGFEPFSMQRLDELQAAGRPVLVNMTAAW
;
A
#
# COMPACT_ATOMS: atom_id res chain seq x y z
N MET A 1 -45.95 -13.19 -77.26
CA MET A 1 -44.65 -13.85 -77.06
C MET A 1 -43.43 -12.92 -77.16
N ARG A 2 -43.45 -11.87 -78.01
CA ARG A 2 -42.31 -10.95 -78.22
C ARG A 2 -42.06 -9.90 -77.11
N LYS A 3 -43.08 -9.55 -76.31
CA LYS A 3 -42.95 -8.65 -75.14
C LYS A 3 -42.52 -9.38 -73.85
N LEU A 4 -42.81 -10.68 -73.73
CA LEU A 4 -42.40 -11.47 -72.57
C LEU A 4 -40.90 -11.82 -72.60
N SER A 5 -40.36 -12.01 -73.81
CA SER A 5 -38.93 -12.28 -74.03
C SER A 5 -38.05 -11.06 -73.81
N PHE A 6 -38.54 -9.85 -74.12
CA PHE A 6 -37.79 -8.60 -73.87
C PHE A 6 -37.71 -8.27 -72.38
N ASN A 7 -38.81 -8.42 -71.62
CA ASN A 7 -38.78 -8.20 -70.16
C ASN A 7 -37.98 -9.27 -69.42
N LEU A 8 -37.98 -10.53 -69.89
CA LEU A 8 -37.14 -11.57 -69.31
C LEU A 8 -35.66 -11.31 -69.58
N LEU A 9 -35.30 -10.80 -70.77
CA LEU A 9 -33.92 -10.45 -71.10
C LEU A 9 -33.43 -9.25 -70.26
N VAL A 10 -34.28 -8.23 -70.08
CA VAL A 10 -33.96 -7.04 -69.25
C VAL A 10 -33.82 -7.42 -67.76
N ILE A 11 -34.68 -8.30 -67.24
CA ILE A 11 -34.57 -8.82 -65.87
C ILE A 11 -33.34 -9.72 -65.72
N LEU A 12 -33.00 -10.52 -66.73
CA LEU A 12 -31.78 -11.35 -66.71
C LEU A 12 -30.51 -10.50 -66.79
N THR A 13 -30.49 -9.41 -67.58
CA THR A 13 -29.37 -8.45 -67.59
C THR A 13 -29.30 -7.61 -66.31
N LEU A 14 -30.42 -7.27 -65.68
CA LEU A 14 -30.43 -6.60 -64.36
C LEU A 14 -30.02 -7.55 -63.22
N LEU A 15 -30.33 -8.84 -63.32
CA LEU A 15 -29.83 -9.86 -62.38
C LEU A 15 -28.35 -10.20 -62.62
N LEU A 16 -27.86 -10.16 -63.85
CA LEU A 16 -26.43 -10.34 -64.14
C LEU A 16 -25.59 -9.10 -63.80
N ALA A 17 -26.14 -7.88 -63.92
CA ALA A 17 -25.46 -6.65 -63.52
C ALA A 17 -25.36 -6.50 -61.98
N ALA A 18 -26.21 -7.19 -61.22
CA ALA A 18 -26.16 -7.22 -59.75
C ALA A 18 -25.14 -8.23 -59.17
N LEU A 19 -24.38 -8.94 -60.02
CA LEU A 19 -23.33 -9.88 -59.57
C LEU A 19 -21.93 -9.27 -59.48
N SER A 20 -21.74 -8.01 -59.82
CA SER A 20 -20.43 -7.35 -59.85
C SER A 20 -20.20 -6.50 -58.59
N ALA A 21 -19.95 -7.16 -57.45
CA ALA A 21 -19.22 -6.65 -56.27
C ALA A 21 -19.52 -7.50 -55.02
N ARG A 22 -19.46 -8.84 -55.12
CA ARG A 22 -19.36 -9.67 -53.91
C ARG A 22 -17.88 -9.88 -53.63
N ALA A 23 -17.42 -9.33 -52.52
CA ALA A 23 -16.08 -9.58 -51.99
C ALA A 23 -15.86 -11.10 -51.85
N GLN A 24 -14.65 -11.54 -52.21
CA GLN A 24 -14.27 -12.94 -52.22
C GLN A 24 -13.92 -13.36 -50.80
N ILE A 25 -14.82 -14.07 -50.13
CA ILE A 25 -14.53 -14.68 -48.83
C ILE A 25 -13.77 -15.98 -49.07
N HIS A 26 -12.54 -16.06 -48.56
CA HIS A 26 -11.78 -17.28 -48.49
C HIS A 26 -11.97 -17.90 -47.11
N LYS A 27 -12.59 -19.09 -47.05
CA LYS A 27 -12.92 -19.77 -45.80
C LYS A 27 -12.13 -21.07 -45.69
N THR A 28 -11.41 -21.24 -44.59
CA THR A 28 -10.83 -22.52 -44.16
C THR A 28 -11.60 -23.07 -42.95
N ASP A 29 -11.13 -24.18 -42.38
CA ASP A 29 -11.72 -24.74 -41.16
C ASP A 29 -11.29 -23.95 -39.90
N GLU A 30 -10.34 -23.03 -40.03
CA GLU A 30 -9.69 -22.27 -38.95
C GLU A 30 -9.96 -20.76 -39.00
N ILE A 31 -10.09 -20.16 -40.19
CA ILE A 31 -10.22 -18.70 -40.36
C ILE A 31 -11.00 -18.33 -41.63
N GLU A 32 -11.74 -17.22 -41.56
CA GLU A 32 -12.27 -16.52 -42.73
C GLU A 32 -11.42 -15.29 -43.06
N VAL A 33 -11.01 -15.16 -44.33
CA VAL A 33 -10.22 -14.05 -44.84
C VAL A 33 -10.94 -13.37 -45.99
N GLU A 34 -11.02 -12.05 -45.96
CA GLU A 34 -11.70 -11.25 -46.98
C GLU A 34 -10.97 -9.93 -47.21
N LEU A 35 -10.84 -9.51 -48.48
CA LEU A 35 -10.42 -8.15 -48.83
C LEU A 35 -11.65 -7.28 -49.05
N VAL A 36 -11.80 -6.24 -48.24
CA VAL A 36 -12.97 -5.35 -48.26
C VAL A 36 -12.57 -3.90 -48.54
N ALA A 37 -13.49 -3.11 -49.09
CA ALA A 37 -13.33 -1.68 -49.33
C ALA A 37 -14.30 -0.88 -48.45
N GLU A 38 -13.85 0.22 -47.85
CA GLU A 38 -14.71 1.08 -47.03
C GLU A 38 -15.86 1.71 -47.85
N THR A 39 -15.63 1.91 -49.15
CA THR A 39 -16.57 2.52 -50.08
C THR A 39 -17.01 1.55 -51.18
N THR A 40 -18.22 1.77 -51.70
CA THR A 40 -18.79 0.96 -52.80
C THR A 40 -18.31 1.39 -54.19
N ASN A 41 -17.52 2.47 -54.26
CA ASN A 41 -16.97 3.07 -55.47
C ASN A 41 -15.62 3.75 -55.18
N VAL A 42 -14.89 4.12 -56.22
CA VAL A 42 -13.67 4.94 -56.13
C VAL A 42 -13.89 6.33 -56.72
N VAL A 43 -13.09 7.30 -56.28
CA VAL A 43 -13.01 8.65 -56.85
C VAL A 43 -11.56 8.93 -57.24
N PRO A 44 -11.27 9.35 -58.50
CA PRO A 44 -9.92 9.70 -58.92
C PRO A 44 -9.31 10.80 -58.05
N GLY A 45 -8.06 10.61 -57.61
CA GLY A 45 -7.33 11.56 -56.77
C GLY A 45 -7.56 11.41 -55.26
N GLU A 46 -8.55 10.62 -54.83
CA GLU A 46 -8.81 10.31 -53.43
C GLU A 46 -8.10 9.01 -52.98
N ILE A 47 -8.03 8.79 -51.67
CA ILE A 47 -7.53 7.54 -51.10
C ILE A 47 -8.68 6.54 -50.98
N LEU A 48 -8.52 5.37 -51.58
CA LEU A 48 -9.38 4.22 -51.35
C LEU A 48 -8.86 3.45 -50.13
N TRP A 49 -9.64 3.39 -49.06
CA TRP A 49 -9.32 2.56 -47.91
C TRP A 49 -9.81 1.12 -48.12
N LEU A 50 -8.85 0.20 -48.13
CA LEU A 50 -9.12 -1.24 -48.07
C LEU A 50 -8.86 -1.75 -46.65
N ALA A 51 -9.39 -2.92 -46.33
CA ALA A 51 -8.98 -3.67 -45.15
C ALA A 51 -8.91 -5.16 -45.44
N ILE A 52 -7.94 -5.83 -44.84
CA ILE A 52 -7.89 -7.28 -44.76
C ILE A 52 -8.68 -7.68 -43.52
N ARG A 53 -9.84 -8.30 -43.71
CA ARG A 53 -10.66 -8.85 -42.65
C ARG A 53 -10.17 -10.25 -42.36
N LEU A 54 -9.75 -10.48 -41.12
CA LEU A 54 -9.32 -11.77 -40.59
C LEU A 54 -10.29 -12.13 -39.46
N ASP A 55 -11.00 -13.23 -39.59
CA ASP A 55 -11.98 -13.71 -38.62
C ASP A 55 -11.63 -15.15 -38.21
N PRO A 56 -10.72 -15.33 -37.24
CA PRO A 56 -10.38 -16.64 -36.70
C PRO A 56 -11.59 -17.28 -36.02
N ILE A 57 -11.75 -18.59 -36.18
CA ILE A 57 -12.80 -19.35 -35.51
C ILE A 57 -12.43 -19.53 -34.03
N GLU A 58 -13.41 -19.81 -33.15
CA GLU A 58 -13.22 -20.01 -31.71
C GLU A 58 -11.98 -20.87 -31.39
N HIS A 59 -11.13 -20.36 -30.47
CA HIS A 59 -9.83 -20.89 -30.05
C HIS A 59 -8.65 -20.70 -31.01
N TRP A 60 -8.88 -20.23 -32.24
CA TRP A 60 -7.81 -19.85 -33.16
C TRP A 60 -7.50 -18.36 -33.06
N HIS A 61 -6.26 -17.99 -33.36
CA HIS A 61 -5.82 -16.60 -33.42
C HIS A 61 -4.92 -16.36 -34.63
N THR A 62 -4.81 -15.10 -35.04
CA THR A 62 -3.83 -14.62 -36.03
C THR A 62 -2.91 -13.58 -35.40
N TYR A 63 -1.90 -13.11 -36.11
CA TYR A 63 -0.78 -12.38 -35.52
C TYR A 63 -0.77 -10.90 -35.84
N TRP A 64 -0.20 -10.15 -34.90
CA TRP A 64 0.23 -8.78 -35.11
C TRP A 64 1.45 -8.69 -36.04
N LYS A 65 1.87 -7.46 -36.40
CA LYS A 65 3.07 -7.22 -37.22
C LYS A 65 4.34 -7.87 -36.67
N PHE A 66 4.41 -8.01 -35.35
CA PHE A 66 5.43 -8.80 -34.67
C PHE A 66 4.73 -9.85 -33.80
N GLY A 67 4.92 -11.14 -34.10
CA GLY A 67 4.14 -12.22 -33.49
C GLY A 67 4.49 -12.55 -32.03
N GLY A 68 5.64 -12.10 -31.50
CA GLY A 68 6.14 -12.51 -30.18
C GLY A 68 7.07 -13.72 -30.28
N ASP A 69 6.86 -14.75 -29.44
CA ASP A 69 7.70 -15.96 -29.44
C ASP A 69 7.53 -16.82 -30.72
N SER A 70 6.39 -16.71 -31.38
CA SER A 70 6.05 -17.37 -32.64
C SER A 70 5.06 -16.51 -33.43
N GLY A 71 4.71 -16.93 -34.64
CA GLY A 71 3.76 -16.21 -35.47
C GLY A 71 4.40 -15.41 -36.60
N GLU A 72 3.74 -15.41 -37.77
CA GLU A 72 4.09 -14.58 -38.91
C GLU A 72 2.99 -13.56 -39.20
N ALA A 73 3.41 -12.32 -39.48
CA ALA A 73 2.50 -11.23 -39.81
C ALA A 73 1.79 -11.48 -41.14
N THR A 74 0.52 -11.04 -41.21
CA THR A 74 -0.21 -10.98 -42.47
C THR A 74 0.47 -10.03 -43.45
N ALA A 75 0.65 -10.47 -44.70
CA ALA A 75 1.29 -9.71 -45.76
C ALA A 75 0.40 -9.63 -47.00
N ALA A 76 0.33 -8.44 -47.62
CA ALA A 76 -0.28 -8.23 -48.93
C ALA A 76 0.81 -8.00 -49.98
N SER A 77 0.92 -8.92 -50.93
CA SER A 77 1.96 -8.97 -51.94
C SER A 77 1.38 -9.12 -53.36
N ASP A 78 2.23 -8.99 -54.38
CA ASP A 78 1.85 -9.19 -55.79
C ASP A 78 0.66 -8.31 -56.26
N TRP A 79 0.62 -7.05 -55.80
CA TRP A 79 -0.40 -6.08 -56.18
C TRP A 79 -0.48 -5.88 -57.69
N GLN A 80 -1.65 -6.16 -58.27
CA GLN A 80 -2.02 -5.75 -59.61
C GLN A 80 -2.98 -4.57 -59.47
N LEU A 81 -2.44 -3.37 -59.69
CA LEU A 81 -3.16 -2.12 -59.60
C LEU A 81 -3.24 -1.45 -60.97
N PRO A 82 -4.27 -0.61 -61.22
CA PRO A 82 -4.32 0.18 -62.44
C PRO A 82 -3.11 1.14 -62.55
N PRO A 83 -2.71 1.53 -63.77
CA PRO A 83 -1.54 2.38 -63.96
C PRO A 83 -1.60 3.68 -63.12
N GLY A 84 -0.53 3.95 -62.38
CA GLY A 84 -0.39 5.14 -61.52
C GLY A 84 -0.91 4.94 -60.10
N ALA A 85 -1.68 3.89 -59.81
CA ALA A 85 -2.14 3.60 -58.45
C ALA A 85 -1.04 2.91 -57.63
N SER A 86 -1.06 3.12 -56.31
CA SER A 86 -0.13 2.49 -55.37
C SER A 86 -0.81 2.11 -54.07
N ALA A 87 -0.50 0.93 -53.53
CA ALA A 87 -0.90 0.52 -52.19
C ALA A 87 0.14 1.00 -51.17
N GLY A 88 -0.33 1.49 -50.03
CA GLY A 88 0.50 1.78 -48.85
C GLY A 88 0.54 0.61 -47.88
N ASP A 89 1.17 0.84 -46.73
CA ASP A 89 1.38 -0.19 -45.71
C ASP A 89 0.12 -0.50 -44.90
N ILE A 90 0.06 -1.73 -44.39
CA ILE A 90 -0.96 -2.18 -43.46
C ILE A 90 -0.85 -1.36 -42.16
N GLN A 91 -1.96 -0.79 -41.75
CA GLN A 91 -2.14 -0.15 -40.46
C GLN A 91 -2.56 -1.22 -39.44
N TRP A 92 -1.86 -1.31 -38.32
CA TRP A 92 -2.01 -2.41 -37.38
C TRP A 92 -2.75 -1.94 -36.11
N PRO A 93 -3.98 -2.40 -35.88
CA PRO A 93 -4.67 -2.22 -34.60
C PRO A 93 -3.84 -2.74 -33.42
N THR A 94 -4.11 -2.21 -32.23
CA THR A 94 -3.48 -2.68 -30.98
C THR A 94 -3.70 -4.19 -30.80
N PRO A 95 -2.63 -4.99 -30.60
CA PRO A 95 -2.75 -6.43 -30.43
C PRO A 95 -3.11 -6.83 -28.99
N GLU A 96 -3.45 -8.10 -28.81
CA GLU A 96 -3.66 -8.72 -27.50
C GLU A 96 -2.40 -9.52 -27.08
N TRP A 97 -2.13 -9.55 -25.78
CA TRP A 97 -1.03 -10.32 -25.18
C TRP A 97 -1.52 -11.72 -24.82
N THR A 98 -1.28 -12.70 -25.69
CA THR A 98 -1.84 -14.05 -25.57
C THR A 98 -0.78 -15.05 -25.08
N PRO A 99 -0.86 -15.54 -23.83
CA PRO A 99 0.00 -16.61 -23.33
C PRO A 99 -0.47 -17.99 -23.83
N PHE A 100 0.48 -18.87 -24.14
CA PHE A 100 0.19 -20.28 -24.42
C PHE A 100 0.06 -21.07 -23.11
N GLU A 101 -1.16 -21.53 -22.82
CA GLU A 101 -1.49 -22.33 -21.65
C GLU A 101 -0.49 -23.48 -21.40
N GLY A 102 0.07 -23.54 -20.19
CA GLY A 102 1.05 -24.56 -19.80
C GLY A 102 2.48 -24.35 -20.32
N THR A 103 2.78 -23.24 -20.99
CA THR A 103 4.12 -22.88 -21.47
C THR A 103 4.51 -21.45 -21.04
N PRO A 104 5.81 -21.08 -21.07
CA PRO A 104 6.23 -19.70 -20.84
C PRO A 104 6.12 -18.83 -22.10
N LEU A 105 5.56 -19.33 -23.20
CA LEU A 105 5.52 -18.63 -24.48
C LEU A 105 4.36 -17.64 -24.54
N VAL A 106 4.62 -16.48 -25.12
CA VAL A 106 3.60 -15.45 -25.37
C VAL A 106 3.69 -15.00 -26.82
N THR A 107 2.52 -14.77 -27.40
CA THR A 107 2.38 -14.18 -28.73
C THR A 107 1.50 -12.95 -28.72
N PHE A 108 1.70 -12.08 -29.70
CA PHE A 108 0.93 -10.86 -29.90
C PHE A 108 -0.07 -11.12 -31.01
N THR A 109 -1.35 -11.20 -30.64
CA THR A 109 -2.34 -11.83 -31.50
C THR A 109 -3.62 -11.02 -31.64
N TYR A 110 -4.46 -11.48 -32.54
CA TYR A 110 -5.87 -11.16 -32.65
C TYR A 110 -6.66 -12.46 -32.55
N GLU A 111 -7.33 -12.68 -31.42
CA GLU A 111 -8.17 -13.87 -31.17
C GLU A 111 -9.59 -13.72 -31.74
N ARG A 112 -9.95 -12.50 -32.13
CA ARG A 112 -11.27 -12.13 -32.67
C ARG A 112 -11.12 -11.51 -34.04
N GLU A 113 -12.27 -11.27 -34.68
CA GLU A 113 -12.35 -10.55 -35.94
C GLU A 113 -11.56 -9.23 -35.88
N VAL A 114 -10.61 -9.07 -36.79
CA VAL A 114 -9.80 -7.86 -36.95
C VAL A 114 -9.83 -7.39 -38.39
N TYR A 115 -9.86 -6.07 -38.56
CA TYR A 115 -9.73 -5.41 -39.86
C TYR A 115 -8.38 -4.71 -39.87
N LEU A 116 -7.52 -5.08 -40.82
CA LEU A 116 -6.21 -4.47 -41.02
C LEU A 116 -6.30 -3.43 -42.16
N PRO A 117 -6.48 -2.12 -41.87
CA PRO A 117 -6.71 -1.12 -42.90
C PRO A 117 -5.44 -0.84 -43.70
N LEU A 118 -5.57 -0.57 -45.00
CA LEU A 118 -4.46 -0.13 -45.84
C LEU A 118 -4.96 0.87 -46.90
N PRO A 119 -4.20 1.95 -47.16
CA PRO A 119 -4.60 2.95 -48.14
C PRO A 119 -4.16 2.53 -49.54
N VAL A 120 -5.03 2.77 -50.55
CA VAL A 120 -4.69 2.67 -51.96
C VAL A 120 -4.88 4.04 -52.61
N GLN A 121 -3.79 4.61 -53.11
CA GLN A 121 -3.81 5.89 -53.80
C GLN A 121 -4.42 5.72 -55.20
N VAL A 122 -5.53 6.41 -55.47
CA VAL A 122 -6.16 6.43 -56.80
C VAL A 122 -5.59 7.61 -57.60
N PRO A 123 -5.10 7.42 -58.84
CA PRO A 123 -4.59 8.50 -59.68
C PRO A 123 -5.66 9.54 -59.98
N ALA A 124 -5.31 10.82 -59.97
CA ALA A 124 -6.24 11.90 -60.30
C ALA A 124 -6.72 11.84 -61.76
N GLU A 125 -5.87 11.34 -62.65
CA GLU A 125 -6.11 11.16 -64.07
C GLU A 125 -6.79 9.82 -64.44
N PHE A 126 -7.21 9.02 -63.45
CA PHE A 126 -7.87 7.74 -63.70
C PHE A 126 -9.21 7.95 -64.41
N ALA A 127 -9.39 7.34 -65.58
CA ALA A 127 -10.51 7.62 -66.49
C ALA A 127 -11.33 6.39 -66.92
N ASP A 128 -10.95 5.19 -66.47
CA ASP A 128 -11.71 3.97 -66.76
C ASP A 128 -13.00 3.90 -65.91
N GLU A 129 -14.02 3.18 -66.40
CA GLU A 129 -15.30 3.04 -65.68
C GLU A 129 -15.22 2.13 -64.44
N GLN A 130 -14.19 1.28 -64.37
CA GLN A 130 -13.96 0.32 -63.29
C GLN A 130 -12.53 0.36 -62.80
N PHE A 131 -12.37 0.41 -61.49
CA PHE A 131 -11.10 0.26 -60.80
C PHE A 131 -10.94 -1.18 -60.35
N ASN A 132 -10.14 -1.93 -61.10
CA ASN A 132 -9.87 -3.35 -60.83
C ASN A 132 -8.53 -3.47 -60.10
N LEU A 133 -8.54 -4.18 -58.97
CA LEU A 133 -7.35 -4.48 -58.20
C LEU A 133 -7.33 -5.96 -57.80
N SER A 134 -6.13 -6.52 -57.66
CA SER A 134 -5.94 -7.81 -57.01
C SER A 134 -4.64 -7.86 -56.23
N THR A 135 -4.61 -8.63 -55.15
CA THR A 135 -3.42 -8.85 -54.34
C THR A 135 -3.41 -10.30 -53.84
N ARG A 136 -2.22 -10.84 -53.64
CA ARG A 136 -2.03 -12.04 -52.84
C ARG A 136 -1.98 -11.63 -51.37
N ILE A 137 -2.73 -12.33 -50.53
CA ILE A 137 -2.67 -12.16 -49.07
C ILE A 137 -2.13 -13.48 -48.51
N ASP A 138 -1.06 -13.38 -47.74
CA ASP A 138 -0.45 -14.45 -46.98
C ASP A 138 -0.75 -14.19 -45.49
N TRP A 139 -1.20 -15.20 -44.75
CA TRP A 139 -1.52 -15.10 -43.34
C TRP A 139 -1.10 -16.37 -42.59
N GLN A 140 -1.06 -16.28 -41.27
CA GLN A 140 -0.89 -17.44 -40.40
C GLN A 140 -1.99 -17.45 -39.34
N VAL A 141 -2.53 -18.63 -39.07
CA VAL A 141 -3.53 -18.86 -38.02
C VAL A 141 -3.05 -20.02 -37.13
N CYS A 142 -3.19 -19.87 -35.81
CA CYS A 142 -2.71 -20.86 -34.85
C CYS A 142 -3.69 -21.14 -33.71
N ASP A 143 -3.60 -22.36 -33.22
CA ASP A 143 -4.11 -22.85 -31.93
C ASP A 143 -2.95 -23.66 -31.31
N GLU A 144 -3.07 -24.99 -31.11
CA GLU A 144 -1.94 -25.85 -30.73
C GLU A 144 -0.90 -26.02 -31.86
N ILE A 145 -1.32 -25.80 -33.11
CA ILE A 145 -0.49 -25.87 -34.30
C ILE A 145 -0.67 -24.61 -35.15
N CYS A 146 0.38 -24.25 -35.89
CA CYS A 146 0.38 -23.09 -36.77
C CYS A 146 0.24 -23.48 -38.24
N ILE A 147 -0.75 -22.90 -38.93
CA ILE A 147 -1.08 -23.20 -40.31
C ILE A 147 -0.90 -21.93 -41.17
N PRO A 148 0.05 -21.91 -42.11
CA PRO A 148 0.16 -20.82 -43.07
C PRO A 148 -0.92 -20.95 -44.15
N GLY A 149 -1.60 -19.84 -44.45
CA GLY A 149 -2.61 -19.71 -45.49
C GLY A 149 -2.22 -18.66 -46.52
N ASN A 150 -2.73 -18.81 -47.74
CA ASN A 150 -2.58 -17.78 -48.76
C ASN A 150 -3.68 -17.88 -49.83
N ALA A 151 -4.09 -16.73 -50.36
CA ALA A 151 -5.05 -16.66 -51.45
C ALA A 151 -4.90 -15.34 -52.23
N THR A 152 -5.37 -15.33 -53.48
CA THR A 152 -5.47 -14.11 -54.29
C THR A 152 -6.88 -13.55 -54.18
N PHE A 153 -6.98 -12.29 -53.79
CA PHE A 153 -8.24 -11.55 -53.67
C PHE A 153 -8.32 -10.50 -54.77
N SER A 154 -9.50 -10.28 -55.32
CA SER A 154 -9.75 -9.28 -56.35
C SER A 154 -10.99 -8.45 -56.04
N LEU A 155 -10.91 -7.14 -56.28
CA LEU A 155 -12.04 -6.22 -56.18
C LEU A 155 -12.17 -5.44 -57.49
N ALA A 156 -13.41 -5.18 -57.88
CA ALA A 156 -13.78 -4.35 -59.01
C ALA A 156 -14.78 -3.31 -58.52
N LEU A 157 -14.34 -2.05 -58.42
CA LEU A 157 -15.16 -0.96 -57.91
C LEU A 157 -15.51 0.02 -59.05
N PRO A 158 -16.77 0.46 -59.18
CA PRO A 158 -17.12 1.48 -60.17
C PRO A 158 -16.46 2.82 -59.82
N VAL A 159 -16.14 3.60 -60.85
CA VAL A 159 -15.62 4.97 -60.68
C VAL A 159 -16.78 5.95 -60.70
N ALA A 160 -16.80 6.89 -59.75
CA ALA A 160 -17.80 7.94 -59.67
C ALA A 160 -17.19 9.25 -59.14
N ASP A 161 -17.99 10.33 -59.13
CA ASP A 161 -17.54 11.67 -58.73
C ASP A 161 -17.54 11.90 -57.21
N VAL A 162 -18.23 11.05 -56.44
CA VAL A 162 -18.40 11.20 -54.99
C VAL A 162 -18.26 9.83 -54.33
N LEU A 163 -17.45 9.75 -53.26
CA LEU A 163 -17.29 8.53 -52.46
C LEU A 163 -18.62 8.18 -51.76
N GLN A 164 -19.03 6.92 -51.88
CA GLN A 164 -20.21 6.34 -51.23
C GLN A 164 -19.74 5.28 -50.23
N PRO A 165 -19.76 5.57 -48.92
CA PRO A 165 -19.44 4.60 -47.88
C PRO A 165 -20.30 3.35 -47.98
N ASP A 166 -19.70 2.16 -47.78
CA ASP A 166 -20.47 0.93 -47.61
C ASP A 166 -21.05 0.91 -46.19
N PRO A 167 -22.39 1.00 -46.02
CA PRO A 167 -23.01 1.03 -44.70
C PRO A 167 -22.76 -0.23 -43.87
N ARG A 168 -22.34 -1.34 -44.49
CA ARG A 168 -21.99 -2.58 -43.79
C ARG A 168 -20.62 -2.50 -43.11
N LEU A 169 -19.70 -1.71 -43.66
CA LEU A 169 -18.29 -1.67 -43.25
C LEU A 169 -17.90 -0.37 -42.54
N THR A 170 -18.71 0.68 -42.65
CA THR A 170 -18.43 1.99 -42.04
C THR A 170 -18.14 1.88 -40.53
N GLY A 171 -18.87 1.03 -39.81
CA GLY A 171 -18.64 0.80 -38.37
C GLY A 171 -17.31 0.09 -38.09
N ALA A 172 -17.01 -0.98 -38.83
CA ALA A 172 -15.79 -1.77 -38.66
C ALA A 172 -14.52 -0.95 -38.96
N PHE A 173 -14.53 -0.13 -40.02
CA PHE A 173 -13.40 0.76 -40.31
C PHE A 173 -13.24 1.86 -39.25
N ALA A 174 -14.34 2.37 -38.69
CA ALA A 174 -14.26 3.36 -37.61
C ALA A 174 -13.68 2.75 -36.32
N GLU A 175 -14.08 1.52 -35.97
CA GLU A 175 -13.55 0.78 -34.83
C GLU A 175 -12.07 0.42 -35.01
N ALA A 176 -11.70 -0.10 -36.19
CA ALA A 176 -10.31 -0.42 -36.52
C ALA A 176 -9.39 0.81 -36.46
N ARG A 177 -9.86 1.98 -36.91
CA ARG A 177 -9.11 3.24 -36.79
C ARG A 177 -9.01 3.75 -35.36
N ALA A 178 -10.05 3.53 -34.54
CA ALA A 178 -10.06 3.94 -33.14
C ALA A 178 -9.07 3.12 -32.27
N SER A 179 -8.75 1.89 -32.69
CA SER A 179 -7.78 1.01 -32.03
C SER A 179 -6.35 1.12 -32.57
N LEU A 180 -6.10 2.00 -33.56
CA LEU A 180 -4.76 2.27 -34.06
C LEU A 180 -3.91 3.00 -33.00
N PRO A 181 -2.60 2.71 -32.96
CA PRO A 181 -1.64 3.44 -32.13
C PRO A 181 -1.63 4.94 -32.39
N ILE A 182 -1.42 5.70 -31.32
CA ILE A 182 -1.21 7.16 -31.36
C ILE A 182 0.28 7.42 -31.62
N GLU A 183 0.61 8.04 -32.76
CA GLU A 183 1.99 8.44 -33.10
C GLU A 183 2.35 9.84 -32.57
N ASP A 184 1.41 10.79 -32.61
CA ASP A 184 1.65 12.18 -32.16
C ASP A 184 1.41 12.31 -30.64
N HIS A 185 2.46 12.08 -29.86
CA HIS A 185 2.44 12.21 -28.41
C HIS A 185 3.74 12.83 -27.85
N GLN A 186 3.70 13.29 -26.59
CA GLN A 186 4.82 13.93 -25.90
C GLN A 186 5.43 13.00 -24.82
N LEU A 187 5.44 11.69 -25.07
CA LEU A 187 5.97 10.73 -24.10
C LEU A 187 7.49 10.63 -24.25
N ALA A 188 8.21 10.68 -23.14
CA ALA A 188 9.64 10.39 -23.10
C ALA A 188 9.82 8.92 -22.74
N ALA A 189 10.32 8.13 -23.69
CA ALA A 189 10.54 6.70 -23.50
C ALA A 189 12.05 6.39 -23.42
N HIS A 190 12.41 5.65 -22.38
CA HIS A 190 13.76 5.17 -22.14
C HIS A 190 13.73 3.69 -21.80
N PHE A 191 14.88 3.02 -21.95
CA PHE A 191 15.04 1.68 -21.42
C PHE A 191 16.42 1.48 -20.82
N ASN A 192 16.53 0.52 -19.92
CA ASN A 192 17.80 0.10 -19.37
C ASN A 192 17.85 -1.44 -19.26
N THR A 193 19.05 -1.97 -19.01
CA THR A 193 19.24 -3.41 -18.83
C THR A 193 19.96 -3.68 -17.52
N HIS A 194 19.22 -3.89 -16.44
CA HIS A 194 19.78 -4.09 -15.11
C HIS A 194 19.25 -5.40 -14.50
N ASP A 195 20.07 -6.11 -13.74
CA ASP A 195 19.73 -7.37 -13.05
C ASP A 195 19.11 -8.45 -13.96
N GLY A 196 19.59 -8.53 -15.20
CA GLY A 196 19.06 -9.47 -16.19
C GLY A 196 17.63 -9.18 -16.63
N LYS A 197 17.14 -7.95 -16.40
CA LYS A 197 15.86 -7.43 -16.87
C LYS A 197 16.06 -6.34 -17.90
N VAL A 198 15.07 -6.16 -18.77
CA VAL A 198 14.90 -4.98 -19.63
C VAL A 198 13.76 -4.17 -19.02
N ASN A 199 14.05 -2.96 -18.57
CA ASN A 199 13.05 -2.05 -18.00
C ASN A 199 12.72 -0.98 -19.04
N ILE A 200 11.46 -0.92 -19.48
CA ILE A 200 10.96 0.12 -20.38
C ILE A 200 10.27 1.16 -19.51
N MET A 201 10.82 2.37 -19.47
CA MET A 201 10.39 3.48 -18.63
C MET A 201 9.81 4.58 -19.52
N VAL A 202 8.57 5.00 -19.23
CA VAL A 202 7.87 6.01 -20.03
C VAL A 202 7.33 7.09 -19.11
N ALA A 203 7.75 8.34 -19.35
CA ALA A 203 7.26 9.52 -18.65
C ALA A 203 6.35 10.35 -19.55
N ALA A 204 5.33 10.95 -18.94
CA ALA A 204 4.41 11.90 -19.54
C ALA A 204 4.53 13.28 -18.87
N PRO A 205 4.32 14.39 -19.59
CA PRO A 205 4.31 15.73 -19.02
C PRO A 205 3.08 16.02 -18.14
N ASP A 206 2.06 15.16 -18.22
CA ASP A 206 0.77 15.24 -17.56
C ASP A 206 0.42 13.94 -16.82
N SER A 207 -0.55 13.99 -15.90
CA SER A 207 -1.02 12.86 -15.09
C SER A 207 -1.88 11.84 -15.87
N ARG A 208 -1.56 11.57 -17.14
CA ARG A 208 -2.41 10.74 -18.02
C ARG A 208 -2.49 9.26 -17.64
N PHE A 209 -1.61 8.78 -16.78
CA PHE A 209 -1.54 7.40 -16.34
C PHE A 209 -2.23 7.18 -14.98
N GLU A 210 -2.85 8.21 -14.39
CA GLU A 210 -3.48 8.16 -13.07
C GLU A 210 -4.58 7.08 -12.94
N ASP A 211 -5.33 6.82 -14.01
CA ASP A 211 -6.45 5.86 -14.03
C ASP A 211 -6.10 4.51 -14.72
N VAL A 212 -4.83 4.21 -14.94
CA VAL A 212 -4.38 3.00 -15.65
C VAL A 212 -4.37 1.80 -14.70
N GLU A 213 -5.05 0.72 -15.09
CA GLU A 213 -5.07 -0.56 -14.35
C GLU A 213 -4.16 -1.61 -15.00
N GLU A 214 -4.11 -1.66 -16.34
CA GLU A 214 -3.27 -2.59 -17.06
C GLU A 214 -2.31 -1.87 -18.00
N LEU A 215 -1.09 -2.39 -18.06
CA LEU A 215 0.03 -1.83 -18.83
C LEU A 215 0.68 -2.95 -19.63
N TYR A 216 0.82 -2.79 -20.94
CA TYR A 216 1.46 -3.75 -21.85
C TYR A 216 2.48 -3.03 -22.73
N PHE A 217 3.55 -3.74 -23.09
CA PHE A 217 4.54 -3.25 -24.02
C PHE A 217 4.84 -4.32 -25.08
N PHE A 218 4.55 -4.02 -26.34
CA PHE A 218 4.77 -4.91 -27.47
C PHE A 218 6.01 -4.47 -28.23
N THR A 219 7.08 -5.27 -28.21
CA THR A 219 8.29 -4.98 -28.99
C THR A 219 8.04 -5.18 -30.48
N GLU A 220 8.74 -4.43 -31.32
CA GLU A 220 8.81 -4.65 -32.77
C GLU A 220 10.11 -5.33 -33.21
N GLN A 221 10.96 -5.67 -32.24
CA GLN A 221 12.27 -6.27 -32.48
C GLN A 221 12.42 -7.58 -31.70
N GLU A 222 12.98 -8.59 -32.37
CA GLU A 222 13.34 -9.85 -31.73
C GLU A 222 14.50 -9.68 -30.74
N ARG A 223 14.61 -10.63 -29.80
CA ARG A 223 15.78 -10.83 -28.93
C ARG A 223 16.11 -9.67 -27.99
N ILE A 224 15.14 -8.80 -27.71
CA ILE A 224 15.28 -7.76 -26.69
C ILE A 224 14.95 -8.33 -25.32
N MET A 225 13.74 -8.88 -25.17
CA MET A 225 13.19 -9.37 -23.92
C MET A 225 12.57 -10.75 -24.10
N LYS A 226 12.36 -11.48 -23.01
CA LYS A 226 11.49 -12.66 -23.00
C LYS A 226 10.06 -12.23 -22.74
N TYR A 227 9.15 -12.77 -23.52
CA TYR A 227 7.73 -12.46 -23.41
C TYR A 227 7.14 -13.38 -22.33
N ALA A 228 7.18 -12.95 -21.08
CA ALA A 228 6.63 -13.72 -19.97
C ALA A 228 5.14 -13.40 -19.77
N PRO A 229 4.30 -14.36 -19.33
CA PRO A 229 2.91 -14.09 -18.96
C PRO A 229 2.80 -13.06 -17.84
N PHE A 230 3.76 -13.07 -16.92
CA PHE A 230 3.85 -12.17 -15.78
C PHE A 230 4.94 -11.13 -16.01
N ARG A 231 4.63 -9.89 -15.65
CA ARG A 231 5.48 -8.72 -15.79
C ARG A 231 5.36 -7.84 -14.56
N GLU A 232 6.45 -7.21 -14.18
CA GLU A 232 6.45 -6.24 -13.10
C GLU A 232 6.14 -4.87 -13.71
N ASN A 233 5.06 -4.26 -13.22
CA ASN A 233 4.61 -2.95 -13.66
C ASN A 233 4.75 -1.95 -12.51
N LEU A 234 5.34 -0.81 -12.79
CA LEU A 234 5.24 0.38 -11.96
C LEU A 234 4.28 1.34 -12.65
N ILE A 235 3.17 1.68 -12.01
CA ILE A 235 2.17 2.62 -12.55
C ILE A 235 2.05 3.79 -11.58
N GLU A 236 2.30 4.98 -12.09
CA GLU A 236 2.14 6.25 -11.39
C GLU A 236 1.44 7.26 -12.28
N ALA A 237 0.99 8.38 -11.72
CA ALA A 237 0.16 9.33 -12.45
C ALA A 237 0.82 9.86 -13.75
N ASN A 238 2.12 10.16 -13.71
CA ASN A 238 2.86 10.77 -14.82
C ASN A 238 3.95 9.87 -15.41
N ARG A 239 4.16 8.66 -14.89
CA ARG A 239 5.16 7.74 -15.42
C ARG A 239 4.76 6.28 -15.22
N VAL A 240 5.24 5.42 -16.10
CA VAL A 240 5.02 3.99 -16.07
C VAL A 240 6.31 3.25 -16.40
N GLN A 241 6.51 2.06 -15.81
CA GLN A 241 7.57 1.14 -16.20
C GLN A 241 7.01 -0.27 -16.37
N VAL A 242 7.49 -0.96 -17.40
CA VAL A 242 7.29 -2.40 -17.60
C VAL A 242 8.63 -3.08 -17.61
N SER A 243 8.78 -4.10 -16.77
CA SER A 243 10.01 -4.86 -16.62
C SER A 243 9.83 -6.30 -17.13
N PHE A 244 10.75 -6.73 -17.99
CA PHE A 244 10.77 -8.07 -18.57
C PHE A 244 12.11 -8.75 -18.31
N GLU A 245 12.16 -10.08 -18.28
CA GLU A 245 13.44 -10.78 -18.33
C GLU A 245 14.18 -10.46 -19.63
N GLN A 246 15.47 -10.18 -19.53
CA GLN A 246 16.34 -9.92 -20.66
C GLN A 246 16.53 -11.18 -21.50
N HIS A 247 16.48 -11.03 -22.82
CA HIS A 247 16.80 -12.12 -23.71
C HIS A 247 18.32 -12.39 -23.69
N ARG A 248 18.73 -13.67 -23.68
CA ARG A 248 20.15 -14.09 -23.55
C ARG A 248 21.08 -13.60 -24.68
N ARG A 249 20.51 -13.06 -25.77
CA ARG A 249 21.23 -12.62 -26.97
C ARG A 249 20.85 -11.19 -27.37
N ILE A 250 20.51 -10.34 -26.40
CA ILE A 250 20.33 -8.92 -26.64
C ILE A 250 21.61 -8.31 -27.21
N PRO A 251 21.55 -7.40 -28.21
CA PRO A 251 22.72 -6.70 -28.69
C PRO A 251 23.35 -5.84 -27.57
N GLU A 252 24.66 -5.95 -27.37
CA GLU A 252 25.37 -5.16 -26.34
C GLU A 252 25.35 -3.65 -26.64
N ASP A 253 25.27 -3.27 -27.92
CA ASP A 253 25.26 -1.90 -28.43
C ASP A 253 23.85 -1.36 -28.74
N LEU A 254 22.80 -2.00 -28.20
CA LEU A 254 21.43 -1.57 -28.43
C LEU A 254 21.21 -0.16 -27.86
N ALA A 255 21.12 0.84 -28.73
CA ALA A 255 20.90 2.24 -28.34
C ALA A 255 19.40 2.62 -28.27
N GLN A 256 18.58 2.03 -29.13
CA GLN A 256 17.14 2.28 -29.21
C GLN A 256 16.44 1.13 -29.94
N PHE A 257 15.14 0.96 -29.69
CA PHE A 257 14.28 0.06 -30.44
C PHE A 257 12.85 0.60 -30.49
N ASN A 258 12.00 0.03 -31.35
CA ASN A 258 10.60 0.43 -31.47
C ASN A 258 9.69 -0.55 -30.72
N GLY A 259 8.58 -0.04 -30.20
CA GLY A 259 7.53 -0.84 -29.62
C GLY A 259 6.26 -0.04 -29.38
N LEU A 260 5.22 -0.74 -28.95
CA LEU A 260 3.91 -0.19 -28.66
C LEU A 260 3.64 -0.26 -27.17
N LEU A 261 3.40 0.89 -26.52
CA LEU A 261 2.90 0.95 -25.16
C LEU A 261 1.38 0.95 -25.19
N ALA A 262 0.73 -0.07 -24.64
CA ALA A 262 -0.72 -0.09 -24.46
C ALA A 262 -1.10 0.04 -22.98
N VAL A 263 -2.05 0.93 -22.71
CA VAL A 263 -2.59 1.20 -21.38
C VAL A 263 -4.10 1.00 -21.39
N THR A 264 -4.62 0.29 -20.40
CA THR A 264 -6.06 0.09 -20.22
C THR A 264 -6.50 0.79 -18.94
N ASP A 265 -7.50 1.67 -19.07
CA ASP A 265 -8.09 2.38 -17.93
C ASP A 265 -9.06 1.49 -17.14
N SER A 266 -9.47 1.96 -15.95
CA SER A 266 -10.47 1.27 -15.10
C SER A 266 -11.86 1.07 -15.73
N ALA A 267 -12.15 1.75 -16.85
CA ALA A 267 -13.37 1.55 -17.63
C ALA A 267 -13.20 0.48 -18.74
N GLY A 268 -12.00 -0.10 -18.88
CA GLY A 268 -11.67 -1.09 -19.89
C GLY A 268 -11.33 -0.50 -21.25
N ASN A 269 -11.09 0.81 -21.37
CA ASN A 269 -10.68 1.41 -22.63
C ASN A 269 -9.16 1.32 -22.79
N THR A 270 -8.72 0.65 -23.84
CA THR A 270 -7.31 0.57 -24.19
C THR A 270 -6.91 1.72 -25.11
N ARG A 271 -5.78 2.37 -24.80
CA ARG A 271 -5.09 3.32 -25.67
C ARG A 271 -3.68 2.84 -25.89
N SER A 272 -3.14 3.03 -27.09
CA SER A 272 -1.78 2.61 -27.40
C SER A 272 -0.97 3.72 -28.04
N TYR A 273 0.33 3.72 -27.80
CA TYR A 273 1.29 4.74 -28.22
C TYR A 273 2.51 4.07 -28.86
N GLU A 274 2.87 4.47 -30.07
CA GLU A 274 4.12 4.00 -30.69
C GLU A 274 5.29 4.73 -30.06
N ILE A 275 6.17 4.00 -29.37
CA ILE A 275 7.31 4.58 -28.68
C ILE A 275 8.63 4.01 -29.21
N SER A 276 9.67 4.84 -29.16
CA SER A 276 11.05 4.42 -29.45
C SER A 276 11.92 4.62 -28.20
N PRO A 277 11.91 3.67 -27.23
CA PRO A 277 12.74 3.78 -26.05
C PRO A 277 14.22 3.95 -26.38
N THR A 278 14.88 4.91 -25.73
CA THR A 278 16.33 5.15 -25.83
C THR A 278 17.07 4.64 -24.61
N ARG A 279 18.28 4.09 -24.78
CA ARG A 279 19.05 3.51 -23.66
C ARG A 279 19.39 4.61 -22.65
N THR A 280 19.19 4.32 -21.37
CA THR A 280 19.56 5.19 -20.24
C THR A 280 20.27 4.40 -19.14
N ALA A 281 21.09 5.09 -18.35
CA ALA A 281 21.69 4.55 -17.13
C ALA A 281 20.81 4.74 -15.88
N ILE A 282 19.72 5.52 -16.02
CA ILE A 282 18.75 5.76 -14.96
C ILE A 282 17.89 4.52 -14.77
N ALA A 283 17.73 4.08 -13.53
CA ALA A 283 16.76 3.07 -13.15
C ALA A 283 15.69 3.67 -12.24
N TRP A 284 14.43 3.25 -12.39
CA TRP A 284 13.34 3.62 -11.49
C TRP A 284 12.96 2.45 -10.61
N GLN A 285 12.91 2.68 -9.31
CA GLN A 285 12.45 1.70 -8.34
C GLN A 285 11.86 2.40 -7.11
N ASP A 286 10.71 1.91 -6.65
CA ASP A 286 10.08 2.30 -5.39
C ASP A 286 9.96 3.82 -5.16
N ARG A 287 9.65 4.62 -6.20
CA ARG A 287 9.55 6.10 -6.15
C ARG A 287 10.88 6.87 -6.20
N VAL A 288 11.98 6.20 -6.56
CA VAL A 288 13.30 6.81 -6.70
C VAL A 288 13.87 6.52 -8.08
N ALA A 289 14.30 7.57 -8.77
CA ALA A 289 15.20 7.45 -9.90
C ALA A 289 16.65 7.41 -9.39
N VAL A 290 17.40 6.39 -9.78
CA VAL A 290 18.78 6.17 -9.33
C VAL A 290 19.72 5.98 -10.52
N GLU A 291 20.89 6.61 -10.49
CA GLU A 291 21.95 6.45 -11.49
C GLU A 291 23.36 6.64 -10.91
N LEU A 292 24.36 6.10 -11.61
CA LEU A 292 25.78 6.33 -11.31
C LEU A 292 26.32 7.40 -12.27
N VAL A 293 26.83 8.49 -11.73
CA VAL A 293 27.34 9.65 -12.49
C VAL A 293 28.84 9.80 -12.27
N SER A 294 29.59 10.24 -13.28
CA SER A 294 31.01 10.60 -13.15
C SER A 294 31.25 12.05 -13.50
N GLU A 295 32.21 12.69 -12.83
CA GLU A 295 32.66 14.03 -13.18
C GLU A 295 33.42 14.08 -14.52
N SER A 296 33.95 12.93 -14.96
CA SER A 296 34.81 12.81 -16.14
C SER A 296 34.20 11.88 -17.17
N SER A 297 34.29 12.27 -18.44
CA SER A 297 33.94 11.41 -19.59
C SER A 297 35.06 10.41 -19.91
N VAL A 298 36.29 10.65 -19.43
CA VAL A 298 37.47 9.80 -19.63
C VAL A 298 38.15 9.54 -18.30
N LEU A 299 38.37 8.27 -17.94
CA LEU A 299 39.04 7.89 -16.70
C LEU A 299 40.57 7.86 -16.86
N VAL A 300 41.31 8.44 -15.92
CA VAL A 300 42.78 8.40 -15.88
C VAL A 300 43.31 7.41 -14.83
N PRO A 301 44.14 6.42 -15.21
CA PRO A 301 44.79 5.50 -14.27
C PRO A 301 45.64 6.21 -13.21
N GLY A 302 45.57 5.75 -11.95
CA GLY A 302 46.35 6.29 -10.84
C GLY A 302 45.88 7.63 -10.26
N GLN A 303 44.90 8.30 -10.88
CA GLN A 303 44.32 9.56 -10.38
C GLN A 303 43.02 9.33 -9.61
N ASP A 304 42.80 10.15 -8.58
CA ASP A 304 41.50 10.24 -7.90
C ASP A 304 40.53 11.01 -8.80
N GLN A 305 39.38 10.39 -9.06
CA GLN A 305 38.29 11.00 -9.82
C GLN A 305 36.99 10.80 -9.06
N TRP A 306 36.07 11.75 -9.16
CA TRP A 306 34.79 11.71 -8.49
C TRP A 306 33.72 11.00 -9.31
N LEU A 307 33.04 10.08 -8.65
CA LEU A 307 31.78 9.52 -9.07
C LEU A 307 30.72 9.87 -8.01
N ALA A 308 29.45 9.73 -8.35
CA ALA A 308 28.36 9.89 -7.41
C ALA A 308 27.22 8.93 -7.69
N VAL A 309 26.52 8.53 -6.63
CA VAL A 309 25.17 8.00 -6.75
C VAL A 309 24.22 9.18 -6.74
N ARG A 310 23.43 9.34 -7.80
CA ARG A 310 22.33 10.31 -7.84
C ARG A 310 21.04 9.59 -7.47
N LEU A 311 20.34 10.08 -6.46
CA LEU A 311 19.00 9.62 -6.09
C LEU A 311 18.02 10.78 -6.24
N GLN A 312 16.95 10.57 -6.98
CA GLN A 312 15.86 11.52 -7.16
C GLN A 312 14.59 10.87 -6.61
N ALA A 313 14.22 11.24 -5.38
CA ALA A 313 12.95 10.86 -4.80
C ALA A 313 11.80 11.68 -5.41
N ASP A 314 10.64 11.05 -5.54
CA ASP A 314 9.41 11.73 -5.95
C ASP A 314 8.98 12.81 -4.94
N ALA A 315 8.12 13.73 -5.39
CA ALA A 315 7.57 14.76 -4.52
C ALA A 315 6.82 14.13 -3.32
N GLY A 316 7.15 14.59 -2.11
CA GLY A 316 6.60 14.06 -0.86
C GLY A 316 7.36 12.85 -0.29
N TRP A 317 8.31 12.28 -1.03
CA TRP A 317 9.17 11.19 -0.59
C TRP A 317 10.57 11.70 -0.22
N HIS A 318 11.21 11.02 0.72
CA HIS A 318 12.59 11.32 1.15
C HIS A 318 13.46 10.06 1.23
N THR A 319 14.76 10.24 1.02
CA THR A 319 15.80 9.25 1.33
C THR A 319 16.64 9.71 2.51
N TYR A 320 17.65 8.95 2.89
CA TYR A 320 18.27 9.03 4.21
C TYR A 320 19.72 9.48 4.19
N TRP A 321 20.09 10.13 5.29
CA TRP A 321 21.48 10.43 5.62
C TRP A 321 22.19 9.21 6.21
N LYS A 322 23.53 9.28 6.37
CA LYS A 322 24.35 8.22 7.00
C LYS A 322 23.78 7.72 8.35
N MET A 323 23.12 8.58 9.12
CA MET A 323 22.35 8.22 10.29
C MET A 323 20.90 8.69 10.10
N ALA A 324 19.99 7.75 9.91
CA ALA A 324 18.63 8.00 9.40
C ALA A 324 17.65 8.68 10.39
N GLY A 325 18.01 8.83 11.68
CA GLY A 325 17.11 9.33 12.72
C GLY A 325 16.32 8.21 13.40
N ASP A 326 15.00 8.36 13.50
CA ASP A 326 14.13 7.41 14.18
C ASP A 326 13.81 6.15 13.35
N SER A 327 13.75 6.26 12.03
CA SER A 327 13.53 5.15 11.09
C SER A 327 14.37 5.30 9.81
N GLY A 328 14.46 4.23 9.02
CA GLY A 328 15.24 4.20 7.77
C GLY A 328 16.69 3.74 7.92
N GLU A 329 17.38 3.64 6.79
CA GLU A 329 18.80 3.29 6.68
C GLU A 329 19.46 4.09 5.56
N ALA A 330 20.78 4.27 5.68
CA ALA A 330 21.58 5.03 4.73
C ALA A 330 21.69 4.32 3.39
N THR A 331 21.90 5.09 2.32
CA THR A 331 22.29 4.53 1.03
C THR A 331 23.66 3.86 1.11
N GLU A 332 23.74 2.65 0.57
CA GLU A 332 24.96 1.84 0.53
C GLU A 332 25.29 1.41 -0.91
N THR A 333 26.57 1.42 -1.25
CA THR A 333 27.10 0.81 -2.48
C THR A 333 27.82 -0.47 -2.13
N VAL A 334 27.35 -1.61 -2.61
CA VAL A 334 27.90 -2.94 -2.33
C VAL A 334 28.24 -3.69 -3.61
N ASP A 335 28.93 -4.83 -3.49
CA ASP A 335 29.19 -5.75 -4.60
C ASP A 335 29.82 -5.09 -5.85
N TRP A 336 30.85 -4.26 -5.62
CA TRP A 336 31.59 -3.58 -6.67
C TRP A 336 32.30 -4.57 -7.61
N GLU A 337 32.02 -4.45 -8.91
CA GLU A 337 32.76 -5.07 -10.01
C GLU A 337 33.52 -3.97 -10.76
N ALA A 338 34.84 -4.00 -10.63
CA ALA A 338 35.76 -3.03 -11.23
C ALA A 338 37.10 -3.73 -11.54
N PRO A 339 37.97 -3.13 -12.38
CA PRO A 339 39.30 -3.67 -12.63
C PRO A 339 40.07 -3.96 -11.34
N GLN A 340 40.79 -5.08 -11.31
CA GLN A 340 41.52 -5.51 -10.12
C GLN A 340 42.52 -4.43 -9.67
N GLY A 341 42.44 -4.03 -8.40
CA GLY A 341 43.28 -2.96 -7.83
C GLY A 341 42.63 -1.57 -7.84
N THR A 342 41.40 -1.44 -8.33
CA THR A 342 40.61 -0.20 -8.19
C THR A 342 40.29 0.05 -6.72
N LEU A 343 40.50 1.29 -6.27
CA LEU A 343 40.13 1.75 -4.92
C LEU A 343 38.84 2.57 -4.99
N ILE A 344 37.84 2.16 -4.22
CA ILE A 344 36.57 2.88 -4.06
C ILE A 344 36.59 3.57 -2.69
N GLY A 345 36.43 4.90 -2.68
CA GLY A 345 36.34 5.72 -1.50
C GLY A 345 34.98 5.63 -0.81
N ALA A 346 34.90 6.14 0.41
CA ALA A 346 33.62 6.25 1.12
C ALA A 346 32.74 7.37 0.55
N ILE A 347 31.42 7.16 0.61
CA ILE A 347 30.42 8.20 0.31
C ILE A 347 30.67 9.42 1.20
N GLN A 348 30.77 10.59 0.56
CA GLN A 348 30.74 11.89 1.22
C GLN A 348 29.29 12.36 1.28
N TRP A 349 28.86 12.79 2.46
CA TRP A 349 27.46 13.07 2.74
C TRP A 349 27.24 14.58 2.82
N PRO A 350 26.44 15.17 1.89
CA PRO A 350 25.96 16.54 2.02
C PRO A 350 25.20 16.75 3.34
N ALA A 351 25.07 17.99 3.77
CA ALA A 351 24.34 18.34 4.99
C ALA A 351 22.88 17.82 4.94
N PRO A 352 22.40 17.09 5.96
CA PRO A 352 21.05 16.52 5.96
C PRO A 352 19.98 17.53 6.37
N TYR A 353 18.73 17.21 6.05
CA TYR A 353 17.54 17.91 6.54
C TYR A 353 16.92 17.20 7.74
N TRP A 354 16.26 18.00 8.59
CA TRP A 354 15.48 17.54 9.73
C TRP A 354 14.02 17.32 9.28
N LEU A 355 13.61 16.06 9.15
CA LEU A 355 12.34 15.66 8.51
C LEU A 355 11.33 15.14 9.56
N PRO A 356 10.45 16.00 10.12
CA PRO A 356 9.46 15.58 11.11
C PRO A 356 8.24 14.91 10.45
N PHE A 357 7.76 13.82 11.05
CA PHE A 357 6.53 13.16 10.60
C PHE A 357 5.29 13.90 11.12
N PRO A 358 4.38 14.36 10.23
CA PRO A 358 3.16 15.03 10.64
C PRO A 358 2.31 14.17 11.60
N GLY A 359 1.96 14.73 12.76
CA GLY A 359 1.11 14.06 13.75
C GLY A 359 1.80 13.00 14.61
N SER A 360 3.13 12.87 14.54
CA SER A 360 3.92 12.00 15.41
C SER A 360 5.06 12.76 16.10
N ASN A 361 5.78 12.09 17.00
CA ASN A 361 7.01 12.61 17.61
C ASN A 361 8.28 12.07 16.91
N LEU A 362 8.14 11.48 15.72
CA LEU A 362 9.24 10.89 14.97
C LEU A 362 9.90 11.93 14.06
N VAL A 363 11.21 11.86 13.94
CA VAL A 363 12.00 12.65 13.01
C VAL A 363 13.05 11.78 12.36
N ASN A 364 13.16 11.94 11.04
CA ASN A 364 14.22 11.34 10.24
C ASN A 364 15.22 12.39 9.75
N TYR A 365 16.42 11.92 9.45
CA TYR A 365 17.49 12.74 8.88
C TYR A 365 17.77 12.25 7.47
N GLY A 366 17.68 13.17 6.51
CA GLY A 366 17.69 12.75 5.12
C GLY A 366 17.54 13.88 4.14
N TYR A 367 17.05 13.52 2.96
CA TYR A 367 16.99 14.38 1.80
C TYR A 367 15.62 14.24 1.12
N GLU A 368 14.99 15.37 0.83
CA GLU A 368 13.79 15.45 -0.01
C GLU A 368 14.21 15.82 -1.43
N GLY A 369 13.58 15.20 -2.44
CA GLY A 369 13.91 15.46 -3.85
C GLY A 369 15.23 14.83 -4.29
N GLU A 370 16.12 15.65 -4.86
CA GLU A 370 17.40 15.19 -5.42
C GLU A 370 18.51 15.20 -4.37
N VAL A 371 19.28 14.10 -4.31
CA VAL A 371 20.55 14.06 -3.59
C VAL A 371 21.63 13.41 -4.44
N ILE A 372 22.81 14.03 -4.42
CA ILE A 372 24.03 13.53 -5.04
C ILE A 372 24.97 13.08 -3.93
N LEU A 373 25.39 11.81 -3.97
CA LEU A 373 26.25 11.18 -2.97
C LEU A 373 27.64 10.89 -3.59
N PRO A 374 28.58 11.85 -3.54
CA PRO A 374 29.87 11.72 -4.19
C PRO A 374 30.85 10.82 -3.43
N PHE A 375 31.68 10.09 -4.16
CA PHE A 375 32.78 9.27 -3.64
C PHE A 375 33.93 9.24 -4.65
N GLN A 376 35.14 9.01 -4.16
CA GLN A 376 36.33 8.95 -5.03
C GLN A 376 36.53 7.54 -5.58
N VAL A 377 37.00 7.45 -6.82
CA VAL A 377 37.47 6.22 -7.45
C VAL A 377 38.88 6.44 -7.98
N ARG A 378 39.78 5.49 -7.68
CA ARG A 378 41.14 5.47 -8.22
C ARG A 378 41.40 4.15 -8.93
N LEU A 379 41.60 4.22 -10.25
CA LEU A 379 42.00 3.07 -11.06
C LEU A 379 43.47 2.69 -10.80
N PRO A 380 43.86 1.41 -10.94
CA PRO A 380 45.26 0.99 -10.85
C PRO A 380 46.08 1.60 -12.00
N GLU A 381 47.36 1.91 -11.76
CA GLU A 381 48.26 2.52 -12.75
C GLU A 381 48.42 1.65 -14.02
N THR A 382 48.34 0.34 -13.85
CA THR A 382 48.41 -0.65 -14.92
C THR A 382 47.07 -1.39 -15.04
N LEU A 383 46.36 -1.18 -16.14
CA LEU A 383 45.16 -1.94 -16.50
C LEU A 383 45.55 -3.15 -17.36
N PRO A 384 44.84 -4.30 -17.26
CA PRO A 384 45.01 -5.42 -18.18
C PRO A 384 44.85 -4.97 -19.64
N GLU A 385 45.69 -5.47 -20.55
CA GLU A 385 45.57 -5.18 -21.98
C GLU A 385 44.36 -5.91 -22.57
N THR A 386 43.27 -5.19 -22.81
CA THR A 386 42.10 -5.69 -23.54
C THR A 386 41.71 -4.69 -24.64
N GLY A 387 42.08 -5.00 -25.89
CA GLY A 387 41.57 -4.33 -27.11
C GLY A 387 42.08 -2.91 -27.39
N ASP A 388 41.89 -2.47 -28.65
CA ASP A 388 42.31 -1.16 -29.18
C ASP A 388 41.48 0.03 -28.61
N ASP A 389 40.34 -0.22 -27.97
CA ASP A 389 39.55 0.77 -27.22
C ASP A 389 39.55 0.38 -25.73
N ARG A 390 40.44 0.98 -24.92
CA ARG A 390 40.41 0.78 -23.46
C ARG A 390 39.17 1.45 -22.87
N GLN A 391 38.10 0.70 -22.70
CA GLN A 391 36.95 1.07 -21.88
C GLN A 391 37.00 0.32 -20.55
N VAL A 392 36.53 0.97 -19.49
CA VAL A 392 36.37 0.38 -18.16
C VAL A 392 34.91 0.48 -17.75
N THR A 393 34.34 -0.64 -17.37
CA THR A 393 33.02 -0.72 -16.75
C THR A 393 33.18 -0.82 -15.24
N LEU A 394 32.48 0.06 -14.52
CA LEU A 394 32.33 0.06 -13.07
C LEU A 394 30.88 -0.30 -12.75
N SER A 395 30.66 -1.37 -11.98
CA SER A 395 29.30 -1.76 -11.56
C SER A 395 29.21 -1.96 -10.06
N THR A 396 28.08 -1.58 -9.47
CA THR A 396 27.79 -1.73 -8.03
C THR A 396 26.31 -1.92 -7.80
N THR A 397 25.96 -2.63 -6.73
CA THR A 397 24.58 -2.68 -6.23
C THR A 397 24.37 -1.54 -5.26
N VAL A 398 23.45 -0.63 -5.59
CA VAL A 398 23.04 0.48 -4.73
C VAL A 398 21.80 0.07 -3.96
N LYS A 399 21.86 0.16 -2.63
CA LYS A 399 20.75 -0.09 -1.72
C LYS A 399 20.34 1.23 -1.08
N TRP A 400 19.05 1.51 -1.02
CA TRP A 400 18.53 2.71 -0.38
C TRP A 400 17.21 2.44 0.31
N TYR A 401 16.79 3.38 1.15
CA TYR A 401 15.43 3.44 1.67
C TYR A 401 14.77 4.73 1.19
N VAL A 402 13.48 4.65 0.90
CA VAL A 402 12.66 5.80 0.52
C VAL A 402 11.33 5.76 1.28
N CYS A 403 10.93 6.90 1.83
CA CYS A 403 9.76 6.97 2.70
C CYS A 403 8.89 8.20 2.47
N GLU A 404 7.58 8.01 2.65
CA GLU A 404 6.60 9.08 2.84
C GLU A 404 5.95 8.88 4.23
N MET A 405 5.04 7.91 4.35
CA MET A 405 4.49 7.43 5.64
C MET A 405 4.96 6.00 5.97
N ILE A 406 5.29 5.23 4.94
CA ILE A 406 5.83 3.87 5.00
C ILE A 406 7.20 3.91 4.33
N CYS A 407 8.11 3.08 4.83
CA CYS A 407 9.45 2.97 4.30
C CYS A 407 9.62 1.74 3.43
N ILE A 408 10.11 1.95 2.21
CA ILE A 408 10.31 0.92 1.21
C ILE A 408 11.83 0.80 0.95
N PRO A 409 12.42 -0.39 1.09
CA PRO A 409 13.79 -0.64 0.66
C PRO A 409 13.84 -0.78 -0.87
N GLY A 410 14.73 -0.05 -1.51
CA GLY A 410 15.07 -0.20 -2.93
C GLY A 410 16.48 -0.76 -3.10
N GLU A 411 16.69 -1.55 -4.14
CA GLU A 411 17.98 -2.16 -4.49
C GLU A 411 18.10 -2.31 -6.00
N GLN A 412 19.14 -1.69 -6.56
CA GLN A 412 19.38 -1.70 -8.00
C GLN A 412 20.87 -1.88 -8.28
N ARG A 413 21.23 -2.85 -9.12
CA ARG A 413 22.58 -2.90 -9.69
C ARG A 413 22.73 -1.85 -10.78
N LEU A 414 23.74 -1.00 -10.71
CA LEU A 414 24.05 0.06 -11.68
C LEU A 414 25.39 -0.23 -12.35
N ASP A 415 25.56 0.25 -13.57
CA ASP A 415 26.80 0.17 -14.33
C ASP A 415 27.12 1.50 -15.02
N LEU A 416 28.41 1.80 -15.12
CA LEU A 416 28.96 2.96 -15.82
C LEU A 416 30.18 2.52 -16.62
N THR A 417 30.14 2.70 -17.94
CA THR A 417 31.24 2.36 -18.84
C THR A 417 31.85 3.64 -19.41
N LEU A 418 33.14 3.85 -19.16
CA LEU A 418 33.88 5.04 -19.60
C LEU A 418 35.18 4.66 -20.32
N PRO A 419 35.59 5.40 -21.36
CA PRO A 419 36.91 5.26 -21.96
C PRO A 419 38.02 5.63 -20.97
N VAL A 420 39.20 5.06 -21.17
CA VAL A 420 40.41 5.33 -20.38
C VAL A 420 41.42 6.09 -21.23
N GLY A 421 41.97 7.17 -20.68
CA GLY A 421 42.93 8.03 -21.36
C GLY A 421 44.09 8.48 -20.47
N GLU A 422 45.01 9.24 -21.06
CA GLU A 422 46.13 9.87 -20.32
C GLU A 422 45.72 11.21 -19.68
N VAL A 423 44.63 11.81 -20.15
CA VAL A 423 44.12 13.12 -19.73
C VAL A 423 42.66 12.97 -19.36
N ALA A 424 42.28 13.50 -18.21
CA ALA A 424 40.88 13.54 -17.79
C ALA A 424 40.15 14.58 -18.62
N GLU A 425 39.02 14.20 -19.20
CA GLU A 425 38.08 15.10 -19.85
C GLU A 425 36.83 15.18 -18.98
N LEU A 426 36.37 16.40 -18.67
CA LEU A 426 35.21 16.60 -17.81
C LEU A 426 33.93 16.31 -18.59
N ASP A 427 33.00 15.60 -17.95
CA ASP A 427 31.62 15.56 -18.39
C ASP A 427 30.90 16.80 -17.84
N VAL A 428 30.39 17.66 -18.73
CA VAL A 428 29.84 18.98 -18.33
C VAL A 428 28.65 18.83 -17.37
N ALA A 429 27.80 17.80 -17.55
CA ALA A 429 26.64 17.58 -16.70
C ALA A 429 27.04 16.96 -15.35
N GLY A 430 27.87 15.92 -15.38
CA GLY A 430 28.36 15.24 -14.18
C GLY A 430 29.23 16.13 -13.29
N GLU A 431 30.11 16.94 -13.88
CA GLU A 431 30.94 17.89 -13.13
C GLU A 431 30.09 18.94 -12.41
N ALA A 432 29.06 19.48 -13.07
CA ALA A 432 28.16 20.45 -12.45
C ALA A 432 27.39 19.85 -11.25
N LEU A 433 26.87 18.63 -11.40
CA LEU A 433 26.15 17.93 -10.32
C LEU A 433 27.06 17.61 -9.13
N ILE A 434 28.25 17.08 -9.40
CA ILE A 434 29.19 16.65 -8.36
C ILE A 434 29.83 17.86 -7.66
N SER A 435 30.21 18.90 -8.39
CA SER A 435 30.81 20.10 -7.80
C SER A 435 29.84 20.84 -6.87
N GLU A 436 28.57 20.94 -7.24
CA GLU A 436 27.51 21.48 -6.39
C GLU A 436 27.37 20.64 -5.11
N ALA A 437 27.29 19.31 -5.22
CA ALA A 437 27.20 18.41 -4.08
C ALA A 437 28.41 18.50 -3.13
N LEU A 438 29.61 18.61 -3.70
CA LEU A 438 30.85 18.81 -2.93
C LEU A 438 30.85 20.15 -2.18
N SER A 439 30.22 21.19 -2.72
CA SER A 439 30.10 22.50 -2.07
C SER A 439 29.15 22.49 -0.86
N GLN A 440 28.22 21.53 -0.82
CA GLN A 440 27.27 21.32 0.28
C GLN A 440 27.80 20.38 1.37
N LEU A 441 29.04 19.88 1.24
CA LEU A 441 29.67 19.08 2.28
C LEU A 441 29.92 19.92 3.54
N PRO A 442 29.69 19.35 4.74
CA PRO A 442 30.03 20.02 5.99
C PRO A 442 31.53 20.40 6.10
N GLU A 443 31.82 21.62 6.52
CA GLU A 443 33.18 22.11 6.76
C GLU A 443 33.80 21.33 7.92
N ARG A 444 35.00 20.76 7.71
CA ARG A 444 35.75 20.02 8.76
C ARG A 444 36.81 20.88 9.45
N ASP A 445 37.32 21.91 8.78
CA ASP A 445 38.38 22.78 9.31
C ASP A 445 37.80 24.04 9.94
N HIS A 446 37.24 23.91 11.13
CA HIS A 446 36.61 25.02 11.86
C HIS A 446 37.09 25.15 13.30
N ASP A 447 36.97 26.35 13.85
CA ASP A 447 37.37 26.70 15.23
C ASP A 447 36.23 26.61 16.26
N ILE A 448 35.15 25.89 15.92
CA ILE A 448 33.97 25.73 16.79
C ILE A 448 34.24 24.64 17.84
N GLU A 449 34.12 24.99 19.12
CA GLU A 449 34.16 24.06 20.24
C GLU A 449 32.77 23.47 20.49
N PHE A 450 32.67 22.14 20.63
CA PHE A 450 31.43 21.42 20.91
C PHE A 450 31.40 20.87 22.33
N LEU A 451 30.28 21.12 23.01
CA LEU A 451 30.01 20.66 24.37
C LEU A 451 28.64 20.01 24.43
N ILE A 452 28.51 18.98 25.26
CA ILE A 452 27.24 18.33 25.56
C ILE A 452 27.03 18.28 27.08
N ALA A 453 25.82 18.59 27.52
CA ALA A 453 25.43 18.53 28.93
C ALA A 453 24.05 17.90 29.07
N ALA A 454 23.97 16.83 29.85
CA ALA A 454 22.71 16.15 30.15
C ALA A 454 22.31 16.43 31.61
N ALA A 455 21.10 16.93 31.85
CA ALA A 455 20.56 17.08 33.19
C ALA A 455 19.04 16.88 33.22
N GLY A 456 18.55 16.13 34.20
CA GLY A 456 17.12 15.82 34.30
C GLY A 456 16.64 15.02 33.10
N ASP A 457 15.62 15.53 32.41
CA ASP A 457 15.03 14.99 31.19
C ASP A 457 15.50 15.72 29.91
N ARG A 458 16.54 16.58 30.02
CA ARG A 458 17.04 17.38 28.89
C ARG A 458 18.51 17.17 28.60
N VAL A 459 18.86 17.30 27.33
CA VAL A 459 20.23 17.30 26.81
C VAL A 459 20.44 18.59 26.04
N SER A 460 21.51 19.31 26.38
CA SER A 460 21.88 20.57 25.74
C SER A 460 23.21 20.41 25.03
N LEU A 461 23.23 20.87 23.78
CA LEU A 461 24.37 20.90 22.89
C LEU A 461 24.82 22.36 22.77
N GLY A 462 26.07 22.66 23.11
CA GLY A 462 26.65 23.99 23.05
C GLY A 462 27.76 24.07 22.01
N PHE A 463 27.72 25.09 21.18
CA PHE A 463 28.69 25.35 20.13
C PHE A 463 29.27 26.76 20.32
N ARG A 464 30.57 26.86 20.55
CA ARG A 464 31.25 28.13 20.82
C ARG A 464 32.28 28.42 19.74
N SER A 465 32.27 29.61 19.17
CA SER A 465 33.32 30.07 18.26
C SER A 465 34.05 31.29 18.85
N PRO A 466 35.38 31.39 18.72
CA PRO A 466 36.14 32.61 19.03
C PRO A 466 35.69 33.84 18.22
N GLN A 467 35.13 33.61 17.04
CA GLN A 467 34.62 34.64 16.12
C GLN A 467 33.08 34.70 16.17
N PRO A 468 32.45 35.83 15.81
CA PRO A 468 30.99 35.97 15.84
C PRO A 468 30.30 35.24 14.67
N ARG A 469 30.59 33.95 14.47
CA ARG A 469 30.11 33.12 13.34
C ARG A 469 28.60 32.86 13.36
N PHE A 470 27.94 33.04 14.50
CA PHE A 470 26.49 32.80 14.64
C PHE A 470 25.66 34.09 14.66
N GLY A 471 26.25 35.25 14.35
CA GLY A 471 25.58 36.55 14.44
C GLY A 471 24.40 36.74 13.46
N ASP A 472 24.38 35.98 12.38
CA ASP A 472 23.39 35.98 11.29
C ASP A 472 22.47 34.74 11.31
N VAL A 473 22.67 33.82 12.26
CA VAL A 473 21.94 32.55 12.35
C VAL A 473 20.53 32.78 12.91
N SER A 474 19.51 32.31 12.20
CA SER A 474 18.12 32.32 12.64
C SER A 474 17.71 31.01 13.29
N ASP A 475 18.29 29.88 12.85
CA ASP A 475 17.93 28.56 13.36
C ASP A 475 19.09 27.54 13.24
N ALA A 476 19.01 26.43 13.97
CA ALA A 476 20.06 25.41 13.95
C ALA A 476 19.59 24.00 14.35
N TRP A 477 20.28 23.00 13.82
CA TRP A 477 20.08 21.58 14.09
C TRP A 477 21.43 20.89 14.29
N PHE A 478 21.46 19.89 15.16
CA PHE A 478 22.61 19.00 15.30
C PHE A 478 22.17 17.59 14.96
N PHE A 479 22.92 16.95 14.06
CA PHE A 479 22.67 15.61 13.56
C PHE A 479 23.74 14.67 14.11
N PRO A 480 23.45 13.90 15.17
CA PRO A 480 24.43 12.98 15.73
C PRO A 480 24.70 11.82 14.77
N ASP A 481 25.95 11.41 14.66
CA ASP A 481 26.34 10.19 13.91
C ASP A 481 25.95 8.92 14.67
N GLN A 482 25.66 9.05 15.97
CA GLN A 482 25.36 7.95 16.87
C GLN A 482 23.90 7.99 17.34
N ARG A 483 23.27 6.82 17.44
CA ARG A 483 21.96 6.69 18.07
C ARG A 483 22.06 6.93 19.57
N ARG A 484 20.96 7.37 20.20
CA ARG A 484 20.81 7.56 21.67
C ARG A 484 21.59 8.74 22.28
N VAL A 485 21.94 9.74 21.46
CA VAL A 485 22.52 11.02 21.95
C VAL A 485 21.42 12.00 22.35
N ILE A 486 20.43 12.20 21.47
CA ILE A 486 19.28 13.09 21.69
C ILE A 486 17.97 12.32 21.44
N ALA A 487 16.86 12.81 21.99
CA ALA A 487 15.55 12.44 21.47
C ALA A 487 15.29 13.28 20.21
N ASN A 488 15.16 12.62 19.06
CA ASN A 488 15.06 13.27 17.75
C ASN A 488 13.74 14.06 17.57
N GLY A 489 12.81 14.06 18.54
CA GLY A 489 11.48 14.63 18.38
C GLY A 489 11.46 16.09 17.89
N PRO A 490 10.33 16.55 17.33
CA PRO A 490 10.23 17.83 16.62
C PRO A 490 10.45 19.07 17.50
N LEU A 491 10.43 18.90 18.83
CA LEU A 491 10.59 19.99 19.77
C LEU A 491 12.07 20.14 20.16
N ARG A 492 12.66 21.28 19.80
CA ARG A 492 13.97 21.73 20.24
C ARG A 492 13.94 23.21 20.61
N GLU A 493 14.75 23.59 21.58
CA GLU A 493 14.94 24.99 21.97
C GLU A 493 16.31 25.44 21.48
N VAL A 494 16.33 26.46 20.60
CA VAL A 494 17.57 27.04 20.06
C VAL A 494 17.76 28.44 20.58
N SER A 495 18.95 28.69 21.13
CA SER A 495 19.38 29.99 21.64
C SER A 495 20.65 30.40 20.91
N VAL A 496 20.53 31.46 20.12
CA VAL A 496 21.62 32.00 19.30
C VAL A 496 22.18 33.27 19.93
N GLN A 497 23.50 33.31 20.12
CA GLN A 497 24.30 34.49 20.42
C GLN A 497 25.44 34.57 19.40
N PRO A 498 26.05 35.74 19.14
CA PRO A 498 27.04 35.88 18.07
C PRO A 498 28.18 34.84 18.11
N THR A 499 28.64 34.45 19.30
CA THR A 499 29.76 33.52 19.52
C THR A 499 29.35 32.20 20.18
N LEU A 500 28.07 32.03 20.54
CA LEU A 500 27.57 30.87 21.28
C LEU A 500 26.20 30.47 20.75
N LEU A 501 26.09 29.25 20.28
CA LEU A 501 24.84 28.62 19.88
C LEU A 501 24.54 27.47 20.85
N GLN A 502 23.29 27.38 21.31
CA GLN A 502 22.83 26.32 22.18
C GLN A 502 21.58 25.67 21.60
N ILE A 503 21.56 24.35 21.50
CA ILE A 503 20.43 23.53 21.04
C ILE A 503 20.05 22.58 22.17
N THR A 504 18.83 22.64 22.69
CA THR A 504 18.35 21.79 23.78
C THR A 504 17.24 20.86 23.29
N HIS A 505 17.42 19.56 23.54
CA HIS A 505 16.47 18.49 23.24
C HIS A 505 16.02 17.77 24.53
N GLU A 506 14.97 16.95 24.42
CA GLU A 506 14.65 15.94 25.42
C GLU A 506 15.70 14.81 25.41
N GLN A 507 15.91 14.19 26.57
CA GLN A 507 16.77 13.01 26.66
C GLN A 507 16.07 11.78 26.05
N PRO A 508 16.81 10.94 25.31
CA PRO A 508 16.29 9.67 24.86
C PRO A 508 16.06 8.72 26.06
N ARG A 509 15.05 7.84 25.99
CA ARG A 509 14.72 6.87 27.07
C ARG A 509 15.91 6.02 27.53
N ARG A 510 16.82 5.74 26.61
CA ARG A 510 18.10 5.07 26.86
C ARG A 510 19.16 5.94 26.23
N MET A 511 19.84 6.74 27.03
CA MET A 511 20.96 7.56 26.60
C MET A 511 22.23 6.72 26.49
N LEU A 512 23.20 7.17 25.69
CA LEU A 512 24.58 6.70 25.77
C LEU A 512 25.14 6.99 27.16
N ASP A 513 25.84 6.01 27.75
CA ASP A 513 26.43 6.15 29.09
C ASP A 513 27.64 7.11 29.09
N ASP A 514 28.36 7.16 27.97
CA ASP A 514 29.49 8.05 27.74
C ASP A 514 29.14 9.07 26.65
N LEU A 515 29.18 10.35 27.01
CA LEU A 515 28.92 11.48 26.12
C LEU A 515 30.19 12.26 25.77
N SER A 516 31.36 11.78 26.18
CA SER A 516 32.62 12.38 25.75
C SER A 516 32.82 12.19 24.26
N GLU A 517 32.48 11.02 23.70
CA GLU A 517 32.71 10.70 22.28
C GLU A 517 31.48 10.89 21.38
N VAL A 518 30.86 12.07 21.44
CA VAL A 518 29.74 12.42 20.53
C VAL A 518 30.27 13.09 19.26
N PHE A 519 29.94 12.50 18.11
CA PHE A 519 30.22 13.03 16.78
C PHE A 519 28.92 13.43 16.08
N GLY A 520 29.01 14.36 15.14
CA GLY A 520 27.86 14.77 14.34
C GLY A 520 28.09 16.06 13.56
N THR A 521 27.06 16.45 12.83
CA THR A 521 27.08 17.63 11.97
C THR A 521 26.16 18.70 12.54
N LEU A 522 26.68 19.92 12.75
CA LEU A 522 25.89 21.10 13.04
C LEU A 522 25.46 21.75 11.73
N VAL A 523 24.17 21.94 11.52
CA VAL A 523 23.61 22.72 10.42
C VAL A 523 22.99 23.99 10.98
N VAL A 524 23.41 25.14 10.47
CA VAL A 524 22.86 26.45 10.83
C VAL A 524 22.19 27.08 9.62
N GLN A 525 21.07 27.76 9.84
CA GLN A 525 20.35 28.50 8.82
C GLN A 525 20.48 30.00 9.09
N ASP A 526 20.78 30.77 8.04
CA ASP A 526 20.79 32.23 8.09
C ASP A 526 19.39 32.84 7.86
N GLN A 527 19.28 34.17 7.98
CA GLN A 527 18.01 34.89 7.79
C GLN A 527 17.45 34.83 6.35
N ASP A 528 18.30 34.55 5.36
CA ASP A 528 17.93 34.43 3.96
C ASP A 528 17.51 32.98 3.62
N GLY A 529 17.66 32.05 4.57
CA GLY A 529 17.27 30.65 4.47
C GLY A 529 18.41 29.72 4.04
N ASN A 530 19.63 30.23 3.78
CA ASN A 530 20.76 29.41 3.36
C ASN A 530 21.32 28.59 4.52
N HIS A 531 21.78 27.38 4.22
CA HIS A 531 22.36 26.46 5.21
C HIS A 531 23.88 26.47 5.16
N ARG A 532 24.51 26.44 6.33
CA ARG A 532 25.95 26.18 6.51
C ARG A 532 26.10 24.99 7.45
N ALA A 533 27.00 24.08 7.13
CA ALA A 533 27.19 22.86 7.91
C ALA A 533 28.64 22.70 8.37
N TYR A 534 28.81 22.17 9.58
CA TYR A 534 30.10 21.99 10.26
C TYR A 534 30.17 20.58 10.85
N ASP A 535 31.23 19.83 10.52
CA ASP A 535 31.39 18.43 10.93
C ASP A 535 32.32 18.31 12.15
N PHE A 536 31.82 17.75 13.24
CA PHE A 536 32.59 17.57 14.46
C PHE A 536 33.30 16.22 14.46
N VAL A 537 34.54 16.22 13.98
CA VAL A 537 35.44 15.06 13.98
C VAL A 537 36.14 14.82 15.32
N ASN A 538 36.05 15.76 16.26
CA ASN A 538 36.58 15.64 17.61
C ASN A 538 35.44 15.40 18.62
N PRO A 539 35.67 14.55 19.64
CA PRO A 539 34.70 14.22 20.68
C PRO A 539 34.26 15.47 21.47
N ALA A 540 33.00 15.51 21.90
CA ALA A 540 32.47 16.56 22.75
C ALA A 540 33.28 16.72 24.05
N ALA A 541 33.65 17.95 24.40
CA ALA A 541 34.32 18.19 25.67
C ALA A 541 33.32 18.06 26.85
N ASP A 542 33.67 17.26 27.86
CA ASP A 542 32.94 17.20 29.13
C ASP A 542 32.96 18.59 29.81
N ALA A 543 31.80 19.07 30.26
CA ALA A 543 31.51 20.47 30.63
C ALA A 543 32.12 20.91 31.99
N GLY A 544 33.40 20.59 32.23
CA GLY A 544 34.15 21.00 33.42
C GLY A 544 34.81 22.39 33.33
N GLN A 545 34.79 23.05 32.16
CA GLN A 545 35.55 24.30 31.95
C GLN A 545 34.70 25.57 31.79
N PHE A 546 33.42 25.49 31.35
CA PHE A 546 32.42 26.57 31.39
C PHE A 546 30.99 26.00 31.38
N SER A 547 30.05 26.64 32.07
CA SER A 547 28.69 26.09 32.30
C SER A 547 27.73 26.37 31.13
N VAL A 548 27.43 25.35 30.33
CA VAL A 548 26.19 25.29 29.54
C VAL A 548 25.12 24.74 30.48
N ALA A 549 24.36 25.63 31.12
CA ALA A 549 23.21 25.20 31.92
C ALA A 549 22.08 24.84 30.93
N PRO A 550 21.46 23.64 31.06
CA PRO A 550 20.21 23.38 30.35
C PRO A 550 19.23 24.48 30.74
N GLN A 551 18.67 25.17 29.75
CA GLN A 551 17.77 26.27 30.03
C GLN A 551 16.59 25.74 30.85
N ALA A 552 16.45 26.25 32.07
CA ALA A 552 15.28 25.96 32.88
C ALA A 552 14.07 26.54 32.15
N ALA A 553 13.03 25.72 31.98
CA ALA A 553 11.76 26.15 31.43
C ALA A 553 11.32 27.48 32.06
N PRO A 554 10.63 28.36 31.32
CA PRO A 554 9.92 29.48 31.92
C PRO A 554 8.91 28.93 32.96
N GLY A 555 9.33 28.90 34.23
CA GLY A 555 8.48 28.77 35.42
C GLY A 555 7.95 27.38 35.77
N SER A 556 8.79 26.50 36.32
CA SER A 556 8.33 25.54 37.35
C SER A 556 8.36 26.19 38.73
N GLY A 557 7.48 27.17 38.94
CA GLY A 557 7.18 27.74 40.24
C GLY A 557 6.04 26.95 40.90
N ALA A 558 6.28 26.44 42.10
CA ALA A 558 5.22 25.98 42.97
C ALA A 558 4.30 27.16 43.32
N ASP A 559 3.19 27.32 42.58
CA ASP A 559 2.10 28.19 43.00
C ASP A 559 1.00 27.35 43.66
N THR A 560 0.97 27.44 44.98
CA THR A 560 -0.20 27.13 45.78
C THR A 560 -1.13 28.34 45.72
N GLY A 561 -2.20 28.23 44.94
CA GLY A 561 -3.37 29.11 45.08
C GLY A 561 -3.88 29.74 43.80
N THR A 562 -5.02 29.22 43.34
CA THR A 562 -6.18 29.99 42.80
C THR A 562 -5.91 31.06 41.75
N GLY A 563 -6.25 30.75 40.49
CA GLY A 563 -6.85 31.73 39.59
C GLY A 563 -6.28 31.81 38.18
N SER A 564 -7.17 31.58 37.21
CA SER A 564 -7.14 31.95 35.78
C SER A 564 -6.06 31.35 34.88
N GLY A 565 -6.47 30.31 34.15
CA GLY A 565 -5.78 29.89 32.94
C GLY A 565 -5.94 30.88 31.79
N SER A 566 -4.86 31.06 31.03
CA SER A 566 -4.89 31.40 29.62
C SER A 566 -4.57 30.13 28.83
N GLY A 567 -5.60 29.43 28.39
CA GLY A 567 -5.47 28.29 27.50
C GLY A 567 -5.02 28.73 26.11
N THR A 568 -3.98 28.09 25.59
CA THR A 568 -3.85 27.90 24.15
C THR A 568 -5.01 27.02 23.68
N PRO A 569 -5.73 27.38 22.59
CA PRO A 569 -6.91 26.66 22.15
C PRO A 569 -6.66 25.18 21.81
N ALA A 570 -5.44 24.81 21.41
CA ALA A 570 -5.14 23.48 20.86
C ALA A 570 -5.15 22.33 21.89
N GLY A 571 -4.58 22.52 23.09
CA GLY A 571 -4.51 21.46 24.12
C GLY A 571 -5.82 21.24 24.87
N LEU A 572 -6.60 22.31 25.07
CA LEU A 572 -7.94 22.20 25.65
C LEU A 572 -8.93 21.61 24.64
N LEU A 573 -8.82 21.99 23.36
CA LEU A 573 -9.68 21.48 22.29
C LEU A 573 -9.44 19.99 22.02
N SER A 574 -8.19 19.52 22.06
CA SER A 574 -7.87 18.09 21.94
C SER A 574 -8.38 17.29 23.13
N LEU A 575 -8.16 17.75 24.37
CA LEU A 575 -8.70 17.10 25.57
C LEU A 575 -10.24 17.08 25.58
N LEU A 576 -10.88 18.20 25.21
CA LEU A 576 -12.34 18.27 25.05
C LEU A 576 -12.81 17.33 23.93
N GLY A 577 -12.07 17.21 22.84
CA GLY A 577 -12.32 16.26 21.76
C GLY A 577 -12.30 14.81 22.24
N PHE A 578 -11.28 14.42 23.01
CA PHE A 578 -11.20 13.08 23.60
C PHE A 578 -12.30 12.82 24.63
N MET A 579 -12.61 13.81 25.48
CA MET A 579 -13.73 13.69 26.42
C MET A 579 -15.08 13.59 25.70
N ALA A 580 -15.28 14.31 24.59
CA ALA A 580 -16.48 14.21 23.77
C ALA A 580 -16.58 12.85 23.07
N ALA A 581 -15.47 12.34 22.53
CA ALA A 581 -15.41 11.00 21.94
C ALA A 581 -15.67 9.91 22.98
N ALA A 582 -15.10 10.03 24.18
CA ALA A 582 -15.37 9.12 25.29
C ALA A 582 -16.83 9.20 25.76
N LEU A 583 -17.41 10.39 25.85
CA LEU A 583 -18.82 10.58 26.15
C LEU A 583 -19.73 9.92 25.09
N ALA A 584 -19.39 10.09 23.81
CA ALA A 584 -20.09 9.45 22.70
C ALA A 584 -19.96 7.93 22.73
N GLY A 585 -18.75 7.41 22.97
CA GLY A 585 -18.50 5.98 23.19
C GLY A 585 -19.34 5.43 24.34
N GLY A 586 -19.43 6.17 25.45
CA GLY A 586 -20.26 5.82 26.60
C GLY A 586 -21.75 5.77 26.25
N LEU A 587 -22.22 6.70 25.42
CA LEU A 587 -23.59 6.70 24.91
C LEU A 587 -23.85 5.46 24.04
N ILE A 588 -22.90 5.10 23.17
CA ILE A 588 -22.96 3.90 22.32
C ILE A 588 -23.05 2.61 23.16
N LEU A 589 -22.44 2.56 24.35
CA LEU A 589 -22.55 1.39 25.24
C LEU A 589 -24.00 1.05 25.61
N ASN A 590 -24.92 2.01 25.57
CA ASN A 590 -26.34 1.76 25.82
C ASN A 590 -27.05 1.03 24.67
N LEU A 591 -26.47 1.05 23.46
CA LEU A 591 -26.95 0.34 22.27
C LEU A 591 -26.36 -1.07 22.18
N MET A 592 -25.37 -1.41 23.00
CA MET A 592 -24.77 -2.74 22.97
C MET A 592 -25.75 -3.80 23.49
N PRO A 593 -25.88 -4.96 22.80
CA PRO A 593 -26.85 -6.00 23.12
C PRO A 593 -26.83 -6.50 24.59
N CYS A 594 -25.66 -6.50 25.24
CA CYS A 594 -25.52 -7.01 26.62
C CYS A 594 -25.97 -6.02 27.71
N VAL A 595 -26.13 -4.73 27.39
CA VAL A 595 -26.55 -3.69 28.36
C VAL A 595 -28.08 -3.57 28.42
N PHE A 596 -28.75 -4.01 27.36
CA PHE A 596 -30.20 -3.96 27.19
C PHE A 596 -31.01 -4.62 28.33
N PRO A 597 -30.62 -5.80 28.88
CA PRO A 597 -31.36 -6.43 29.98
C PRO A 597 -31.39 -5.60 31.27
N VAL A 598 -30.34 -4.81 31.55
CA VAL A 598 -30.27 -3.96 32.76
C VAL A 598 -31.06 -2.67 32.54
N LEU A 599 -30.99 -2.11 31.32
CA LEU A 599 -31.77 -0.92 30.93
C LEU A 599 -33.29 -1.19 30.97
N SER A 600 -33.74 -2.35 30.50
CA SER A 600 -35.17 -2.72 30.53
C SER A 600 -35.69 -2.87 31.97
N LEU A 601 -34.90 -3.46 32.88
CA LEU A 601 -35.23 -3.54 34.30
C LEU A 601 -35.35 -2.14 34.94
N LYS A 602 -34.43 -1.21 34.64
CA LYS A 602 -34.50 0.17 35.15
C LYS A 602 -35.69 0.91 34.55
N ALA A 603 -35.95 0.75 33.25
CA ALA A 603 -37.11 1.33 32.59
C ALA A 603 -38.43 0.87 33.22
N LEU A 604 -38.54 -0.41 33.60
CA LEU A 604 -39.68 -0.96 34.35
C LEU A 604 -39.79 -0.37 35.76
N THR A 605 -38.67 -0.17 36.48
CA THR A 605 -38.70 0.53 37.78
C THR A 605 -39.07 2.01 37.67
N LEU A 606 -38.71 2.68 36.58
CA LEU A 606 -39.12 4.06 36.29
C LEU A 606 -40.61 4.13 35.96
N ALA A 607 -41.12 3.18 35.17
CA ALA A 607 -42.52 3.04 34.82
C ALA A 607 -43.41 2.68 36.02
N GLY A 608 -42.90 1.89 36.96
CA GLY A 608 -43.58 1.58 38.24
C GLY A 608 -43.60 2.74 39.24
N ASN A 609 -42.78 3.76 39.05
CA ASN A 609 -42.68 4.97 39.90
C ASN A 609 -43.41 6.19 39.29
N VAL A 610 -44.30 5.97 38.31
CA VAL A 610 -45.17 7.01 37.73
C VAL A 610 -46.12 7.52 38.81
N GLY A 611 -45.77 8.65 39.43
CA GLY A 611 -46.47 9.25 40.58
C GLY A 611 -45.57 9.68 41.74
N ALA A 612 -44.29 9.31 41.75
CA ALA A 612 -43.33 9.79 42.74
C ALA A 612 -42.98 11.28 42.52
N PRO A 613 -42.69 12.05 43.59
CA PRO A 613 -42.27 13.45 43.46
C PRO A 613 -40.98 13.57 42.64
N ALA A 614 -40.91 14.58 41.76
CA ALA A 614 -39.78 14.80 40.83
C ALA A 614 -38.41 14.86 41.53
N SER A 615 -38.38 15.28 42.81
CA SER A 615 -37.17 15.30 43.64
C SER A 615 -36.60 13.92 43.92
N ARG A 616 -37.45 12.89 44.04
CA ARG A 616 -37.04 11.50 44.29
C ARG A 616 -36.48 10.86 43.02
N GLN A 617 -37.11 11.10 41.87
CA GLN A 617 -36.65 10.60 40.57
C GLN A 617 -35.26 11.16 40.20
N ARG A 618 -35.02 12.47 40.39
CA ARG A 618 -33.70 13.10 40.16
C ARG A 618 -32.61 12.52 41.06
N LYS A 619 -32.91 12.27 42.34
CA LYS A 619 -31.98 11.65 43.28
C LYS A 619 -31.67 10.20 42.91
N ASP A 620 -32.67 9.44 42.46
CA ASP A 620 -32.48 8.08 41.95
C ASP A 620 -31.58 8.04 40.70
N GLY A 621 -31.73 9.01 39.79
CA GLY A 621 -30.85 9.18 38.63
C GLY A 621 -29.41 9.51 39.02
N LEU A 622 -29.20 10.48 39.92
CA LEU A 622 -27.85 10.85 40.40
C LEU A 622 -27.14 9.71 41.12
N VAL A 623 -27.87 8.95 41.95
CA VAL A 623 -27.28 7.83 42.69
C VAL A 623 -26.94 6.65 41.76
N TYR A 624 -27.73 6.45 40.70
CA TYR A 624 -27.39 5.51 39.62
C TYR A 624 -26.11 5.95 38.89
N THR A 625 -26.01 7.22 38.47
CA THR A 625 -24.81 7.78 37.85
C THR A 625 -23.59 7.65 38.76
N GLY A 626 -23.76 7.88 40.07
CA GLY A 626 -22.70 7.67 41.05
C GLY A 626 -22.19 6.22 41.09
N GLY A 627 -23.08 5.23 40.99
CA GLY A 627 -22.70 3.83 40.88
C GLY A 627 -21.88 3.53 39.62
N VAL A 628 -22.30 4.07 38.47
CA VAL A 628 -21.58 3.91 37.19
C VAL A 628 -20.19 4.56 37.24
N LEU A 629 -20.10 5.81 37.69
CA LEU A 629 -18.83 6.55 37.75
C LEU A 629 -17.84 5.90 38.71
N VAL A 630 -18.28 5.48 39.90
CA VAL A 630 -17.41 4.77 40.86
C VAL A 630 -16.87 3.48 40.26
N SER A 631 -17.70 2.71 39.54
CA SER A 631 -17.25 1.48 38.88
C SER A 631 -16.21 1.73 37.78
N PHE A 632 -16.41 2.72 36.91
CA PHE A 632 -15.43 3.05 35.86
C PHE A 632 -14.12 3.61 36.41
N LEU A 633 -14.19 4.47 37.43
CA LEU A 633 -13.00 5.03 38.08
C LEU A 633 -12.23 3.98 38.87
N LEU A 634 -12.92 3.03 39.51
CA LEU A 634 -12.30 1.89 40.17
C LEU A 634 -11.58 1.00 39.15
N LEU A 635 -12.23 0.69 38.03
CA LEU A 635 -11.64 -0.08 36.94
C LEU A 635 -10.38 0.62 36.39
N ALA A 636 -10.47 1.92 36.09
CA ALA A 636 -9.35 2.74 35.64
C ALA A 636 -8.19 2.73 36.64
N SER A 637 -8.49 2.86 37.93
CA SER A 637 -7.50 2.85 39.01
C SER A 637 -6.77 1.51 39.10
N VAL A 638 -7.49 0.40 39.00
CA VAL A 638 -6.90 -0.95 39.00
C VAL A 638 -6.00 -1.14 37.79
N LEU A 639 -6.46 -0.75 36.59
CA LEU A 639 -5.66 -0.88 35.36
C LEU A 639 -4.39 -0.03 35.40
N ILE A 640 -4.47 1.22 35.89
CA ILE A 640 -3.31 2.10 36.00
C ILE A 640 -2.34 1.59 37.09
N ALA A 641 -2.84 1.04 38.20
CA ALA A 641 -2.00 0.46 39.25
C ALA A 641 -1.24 -0.78 38.75
N LEU A 642 -1.89 -1.65 37.96
CA LEU A 642 -1.25 -2.81 37.34
C LEU A 642 -0.15 -2.38 36.35
N ARG A 643 -0.39 -1.32 35.56
CA ARG A 643 0.62 -0.72 34.67
C ARG A 643 1.86 -0.22 35.43
N ALA A 644 1.67 0.40 36.59
CA ALA A 644 2.78 0.89 37.42
C ALA A 644 3.66 -0.26 37.98
N GLY A 645 3.16 -1.51 37.96
CA GLY A 645 3.88 -2.71 38.39
C GLY A 645 4.88 -3.28 37.38
N GLY A 646 5.05 -2.66 36.20
CA GLY A 646 6.11 -3.01 35.25
C GLY A 646 5.79 -4.10 34.23
N GLU A 647 4.61 -4.73 34.29
CA GLU A 647 4.12 -5.52 33.16
C GLU A 647 3.41 -4.60 32.17
N LEU A 648 3.89 -4.56 30.92
CA LEU A 648 3.14 -4.00 29.80
C LEU A 648 1.92 -4.89 29.56
N VAL A 649 0.90 -4.73 30.40
CA VAL A 649 -0.42 -5.33 30.19
C VAL A 649 -1.07 -4.57 29.04
N GLY A 650 -0.70 -4.94 27.82
CA GLY A 650 -1.43 -4.56 26.61
C GLY A 650 -2.86 -5.08 26.76
N TRP A 651 -3.81 -4.17 26.84
CA TRP A 651 -5.23 -4.55 26.93
C TRP A 651 -5.59 -5.24 25.60
N GLY A 652 -5.92 -6.54 25.65
CA GLY A 652 -6.12 -7.36 24.46
C GLY A 652 -5.11 -8.50 24.28
N PHE A 653 -4.01 -8.56 25.05
CA PHE A 653 -3.09 -9.72 25.03
C PHE A 653 -3.82 -11.04 25.37
N GLN A 654 -4.89 -10.96 26.16
CA GLN A 654 -5.74 -12.09 26.46
C GLN A 654 -6.40 -12.67 25.18
N LEU A 655 -6.62 -11.88 24.13
CA LEU A 655 -7.18 -12.33 22.85
C LEU A 655 -6.18 -13.15 22.01
N GLN A 656 -4.90 -13.18 22.41
CA GLN A 656 -3.91 -14.08 21.81
C GLN A 656 -4.06 -15.52 22.32
N GLU A 657 -4.68 -15.70 23.49
CA GLU A 657 -4.88 -17.00 24.11
C GLU A 657 -6.12 -17.71 23.54
N PRO A 658 -5.97 -18.86 22.85
CA PRO A 658 -7.10 -19.53 22.20
C PRO A 658 -8.24 -19.92 23.15
N TRP A 659 -7.91 -20.30 24.38
CA TRP A 659 -8.91 -20.66 25.39
C TRP A 659 -9.77 -19.45 25.81
N PHE A 660 -9.20 -18.24 25.83
CA PHE A 660 -9.91 -17.01 26.18
C PHE A 660 -10.85 -16.59 25.05
N ASN A 661 -10.41 -16.72 23.79
CA ASN A 661 -11.28 -16.54 22.63
C ASN A 661 -12.43 -17.55 22.61
N ALA A 662 -12.16 -18.83 22.89
CA ALA A 662 -13.21 -19.85 23.04
C ALA A 662 -14.24 -19.48 24.13
N LEU A 663 -13.78 -18.95 25.27
CA LEU A 663 -14.66 -18.48 26.35
C LEU A 663 -15.57 -17.33 25.91
N ILE A 664 -15.04 -16.35 25.17
CA ILE A 664 -15.79 -15.22 24.64
C ILE A 664 -16.82 -15.68 23.60
N ILE A 665 -16.45 -16.61 22.71
CA ILE A 665 -17.37 -17.23 21.73
C ILE A 665 -18.55 -17.87 22.46
N TYR A 666 -18.30 -18.70 23.48
CA TYR A 666 -19.37 -19.31 24.26
C TYR A 666 -20.25 -18.27 24.95
N LEU A 667 -19.66 -17.22 25.50
CA LEU A 667 -20.40 -16.15 26.15
C LEU A 667 -21.34 -15.42 25.19
N PHE A 668 -20.84 -14.96 24.04
CA PHE A 668 -21.66 -14.26 23.05
C PHE A 668 -22.70 -15.17 22.40
N PHE A 669 -22.36 -16.43 22.14
CA PHE A 669 -23.29 -17.40 21.59
C PHE A 669 -24.44 -17.71 22.57
N ILE A 670 -24.13 -17.96 23.86
CA ILE A 670 -25.14 -18.15 24.90
C ILE A 670 -25.98 -16.88 25.09
N MET A 671 -25.37 -15.69 25.09
CA MET A 671 -26.10 -14.43 25.23
C MET A 671 -27.04 -14.19 24.03
N GLY A 672 -26.57 -14.45 22.81
CA GLY A 672 -27.40 -14.40 21.59
C GLY A 672 -28.58 -15.37 21.66
N LEU A 673 -28.36 -16.60 22.12
CA LEU A 673 -29.44 -17.59 22.38
C LEU A 673 -30.43 -17.13 23.44
N SER A 674 -30.00 -16.29 24.39
CA SER A 674 -30.91 -15.70 25.38
C SER A 674 -31.76 -14.58 24.78
N LEU A 675 -31.16 -13.75 23.93
CA LEU A 675 -31.86 -12.65 23.26
C LEU A 675 -32.82 -13.16 22.18
N SER A 676 -32.52 -14.30 21.52
CA SER A 676 -33.40 -14.96 20.54
C SER A 676 -34.57 -15.75 21.14
N GLY A 677 -34.74 -15.73 22.46
CA GLY A 677 -35.88 -16.36 23.14
C GLY A 677 -35.81 -17.90 23.23
N VAL A 678 -34.71 -18.52 22.79
CA VAL A 678 -34.48 -19.97 22.95
C VAL A 678 -34.46 -20.35 24.43
N PHE A 679 -33.88 -19.48 25.26
CA PHE A 679 -33.97 -19.56 26.71
C PHE A 679 -34.03 -18.17 27.36
N GLU A 680 -34.87 -18.03 28.39
CA GLU A 680 -34.82 -16.86 29.27
C GLU A 680 -33.90 -17.20 30.44
N PHE A 681 -32.89 -16.35 30.71
CA PHE A 681 -32.17 -16.38 31.98
C PHE A 681 -33.20 -16.16 33.09
N GLY A 682 -33.71 -17.25 33.66
CA GLY A 682 -34.62 -17.19 34.79
C GLY A 682 -33.86 -16.66 35.99
N THR A 683 -33.91 -15.34 36.20
CA THR A 683 -33.95 -14.62 37.48
C THR A 683 -33.13 -15.17 38.66
N ARG A 684 -32.05 -15.92 38.44
CA ARG A 684 -31.25 -16.59 39.48
C ARG A 684 -29.75 -16.31 39.37
N LEU A 685 -29.21 -16.25 38.14
CA LEU A 685 -27.80 -15.89 37.92
C LEU A 685 -27.63 -14.37 37.80
N MET A 686 -28.48 -13.71 36.98
CA MET A 686 -28.65 -12.25 37.02
C MET A 686 -29.16 -11.75 38.38
N SER A 687 -29.75 -12.63 39.20
CA SER A 687 -30.23 -12.28 40.54
C SER A 687 -29.26 -12.53 41.69
N ALA A 688 -28.07 -13.07 41.46
CA ALA A 688 -27.04 -13.05 42.51
C ALA A 688 -26.62 -11.59 42.77
N GLY A 689 -26.51 -10.78 41.71
CA GLY A 689 -26.37 -9.32 41.78
C GLY A 689 -27.69 -8.58 42.04
N SER A 690 -28.82 -9.02 41.45
CA SER A 690 -30.13 -8.42 41.76
C SER A 690 -30.56 -8.68 43.21
N GLY A 691 -30.09 -9.73 43.88
CA GLY A 691 -30.40 -10.00 45.29
C GLY A 691 -29.91 -8.88 46.19
N LEU A 692 -28.69 -8.37 45.97
CA LEU A 692 -28.17 -7.18 46.66
C LEU A 692 -28.94 -5.89 46.30
N ALA A 693 -29.43 -5.78 45.07
CA ALA A 693 -30.25 -4.64 44.61
C ALA A 693 -31.74 -4.74 45.02
N GLU A 694 -32.28 -5.93 45.25
CA GLU A 694 -33.67 -6.20 45.63
C GLU A 694 -33.86 -6.20 47.15
N HIS A 695 -32.86 -6.63 47.92
CA HIS A 695 -32.85 -6.56 49.38
C HIS A 695 -32.47 -5.16 49.90
N SER A 696 -32.08 -4.23 49.01
CA SER A 696 -31.78 -2.85 49.37
C SER A 696 -32.97 -1.92 49.07
N HIS A 697 -33.43 -1.18 50.08
CA HIS A 697 -34.51 -0.21 49.95
C HIS A 697 -34.00 1.17 49.53
N GLY A 698 -34.73 1.85 48.64
CA GLY A 698 -34.47 3.26 48.27
C GLY A 698 -33.23 3.44 47.39
N TYR A 699 -32.45 4.50 47.66
CA TYR A 699 -31.34 4.93 46.80
C TYR A 699 -30.20 3.89 46.66
N ARG A 700 -30.01 3.01 47.65
CA ARG A 700 -28.99 1.94 47.58
C ARG A 700 -29.23 0.99 46.41
N ARG A 701 -30.50 0.71 46.08
CA ARG A 701 -30.88 -0.05 44.88
C ARG A 701 -30.40 0.65 43.61
N SER A 702 -30.64 1.95 43.50
CA SER A 702 -30.21 2.75 42.34
C SER A 702 -28.70 2.74 42.16
N PHE A 703 -27.91 2.81 43.24
CA PHE A 703 -26.44 2.72 43.18
C PHE A 703 -25.96 1.36 42.67
N PHE A 704 -26.43 0.26 43.28
CA PHE A 704 -26.03 -1.09 42.87
C PHE A 704 -26.55 -1.47 41.49
N THR A 705 -27.67 -0.91 41.02
CA THR A 705 -28.09 -1.06 39.62
C THR A 705 -27.13 -0.37 38.64
N GLY A 706 -26.48 0.73 39.03
CA GLY A 706 -25.42 1.36 38.25
C GLY A 706 -24.16 0.50 38.17
N VAL A 707 -23.73 -0.05 39.31
CA VAL A 707 -22.58 -0.99 39.37
C VAL A 707 -22.85 -2.24 38.52
N LEU A 708 -24.05 -2.83 38.64
CA LEU A 708 -24.43 -4.00 37.87
C LEU A 708 -24.46 -3.72 36.36
N ALA A 709 -24.88 -2.52 35.95
CA ALA A 709 -24.87 -2.13 34.55
C ALA A 709 -23.46 -2.16 33.96
N VAL A 710 -22.46 -1.64 34.68
CA VAL A 710 -21.06 -1.65 34.23
C VAL A 710 -20.52 -3.09 34.16
N VAL A 711 -20.73 -3.90 35.21
CA VAL A 711 -20.23 -5.29 35.27
C VAL A 711 -20.80 -6.17 34.16
N VAL A 712 -22.08 -6.00 33.82
CA VAL A 712 -22.75 -6.77 32.76
C VAL A 712 -22.35 -6.26 31.38
N ALA A 713 -21.99 -4.98 31.24
CA ALA A 713 -21.51 -4.40 29.99
C ALA A 713 -20.08 -4.88 29.63
N THR A 714 -19.21 -5.06 30.62
CA THR A 714 -17.77 -5.34 30.42
C THR A 714 -17.44 -6.38 29.33
N PRO A 715 -18.15 -7.52 29.22
CA PRO A 715 -17.78 -8.53 28.24
C PRO A 715 -18.03 -8.13 26.78
N CYS A 716 -19.02 -7.26 26.49
CA CYS A 716 -19.28 -6.80 25.11
C CYS A 716 -18.54 -5.51 24.76
N THR A 717 -18.05 -4.77 25.75
CA THR A 717 -17.28 -3.55 25.55
C THR A 717 -15.78 -3.83 25.34
N ALA A 718 -15.33 -5.02 25.77
CA ALA A 718 -13.93 -5.43 25.73
C ALA A 718 -13.31 -5.59 24.32
N PRO A 719 -14.04 -5.91 23.24
CA PRO A 719 -13.43 -5.87 21.90
C PRO A 719 -13.31 -4.45 21.33
N PHE A 720 -14.32 -3.62 21.57
CA PHE A 720 -14.44 -2.31 20.91
C PHE A 720 -13.66 -1.20 21.60
N MET A 721 -13.40 -1.32 22.91
CA MET A 721 -12.69 -0.29 23.64
C MET A 721 -11.16 -0.42 23.58
N GLY A 722 -10.60 -1.35 22.79
CA GLY A 722 -9.15 -1.64 22.75
C GLY A 722 -8.28 -0.49 22.29
N PRO A 723 -8.56 0.09 21.12
CA PRO A 723 -7.85 1.29 20.67
C PRO A 723 -8.01 2.46 21.65
N ALA A 724 -9.21 2.65 22.20
CA ALA A 724 -9.51 3.74 23.13
C ALA A 724 -8.79 3.58 24.49
N LEU A 725 -8.71 2.36 25.01
CA LEU A 725 -7.98 2.05 26.25
C LEU A 725 -6.48 2.05 26.02
N GLY A 726 -6.00 1.54 24.89
CA GLY A 726 -4.60 1.61 24.50
C GLY A 726 -4.10 3.06 24.50
N PHE A 727 -4.87 3.96 23.87
CA PHE A 727 -4.61 5.39 23.94
C PHE A 727 -4.69 5.93 25.38
N ALA A 728 -5.79 5.69 26.12
CA ALA A 728 -5.96 6.22 27.48
C ALA A 728 -4.86 5.77 28.44
N LEU A 729 -4.32 4.56 28.25
CA LEU A 729 -3.21 4.01 29.01
C LEU A 729 -1.87 4.61 28.60
N THR A 730 -1.72 5.35 27.50
CA THR A 730 -0.49 6.11 27.21
C THR A 730 -0.49 7.49 27.86
N GLN A 731 -1.65 7.97 28.33
CA GLN A 731 -1.82 9.32 28.84
C GLN A 731 -1.46 9.46 30.33
N PRO A 732 -1.22 10.69 30.82
CA PRO A 732 -1.05 10.97 32.24
C PRO A 732 -2.26 10.52 33.08
N TRP A 733 -2.03 10.13 34.35
CA TRP A 733 -3.06 9.60 35.25
C TRP A 733 -4.35 10.43 35.27
N LEU A 734 -4.25 11.75 35.33
CA LEU A 734 -5.40 12.65 35.39
C LEU A 734 -6.23 12.61 34.10
N VAL A 735 -5.58 12.58 32.93
CA VAL A 735 -6.25 12.52 31.62
C VAL A 735 -6.96 11.18 31.47
N ALA A 736 -6.32 10.08 31.85
CA ALA A 736 -6.95 8.77 31.85
C ALA A 736 -8.20 8.73 32.74
N MET A 737 -8.13 9.26 33.97
CA MET A 737 -9.28 9.35 34.87
C MET A 737 -10.43 10.20 34.30
N LEU A 738 -10.11 11.32 33.64
CA LEU A 738 -11.11 12.18 32.99
C LEU A 738 -11.79 11.49 31.81
N VAL A 739 -11.05 10.72 31.00
CA VAL A 739 -11.60 9.93 29.90
C VAL A 739 -12.52 8.82 30.41
N PHE A 740 -12.12 8.07 31.44
CA PHE A 740 -12.96 7.05 32.07
C PHE A 740 -14.21 7.65 32.77
N ALA A 741 -14.09 8.83 33.36
CA ALA A 741 -15.22 9.57 33.91
C ALA A 741 -16.18 10.03 32.80
N ALA A 742 -15.66 10.54 31.67
CA ALA A 742 -16.47 10.94 30.52
C ALA A 742 -17.20 9.75 29.89
N LEU A 743 -16.53 8.62 29.74
CA LEU A 743 -17.11 7.36 29.28
C LEU A 743 -18.24 6.88 30.20
N GLY A 744 -17.99 6.83 31.51
CA GLY A 744 -18.99 6.46 32.51
C GLY A 744 -20.17 7.44 32.56
N LEU A 745 -19.91 8.73 32.38
CA LEU A 745 -20.96 9.75 32.28
C LEU A 745 -21.81 9.53 31.03
N GLY A 746 -21.20 9.22 29.89
CA GLY A 746 -21.90 8.91 28.63
C GLY A 746 -22.82 7.70 28.77
N MET A 747 -22.35 6.64 29.46
CA MET A 747 -23.17 5.47 29.76
C MET A 747 -24.36 5.82 30.66
N ALA A 748 -24.16 6.64 31.69
CA ALA A 748 -25.22 7.02 32.63
C ALA A 748 -26.17 8.11 32.09
N LEU A 749 -25.78 8.80 31.02
CA LEU A 749 -26.45 9.99 30.48
C LEU A 749 -27.93 9.75 30.14
N PRO A 750 -28.35 8.67 29.45
CA PRO A 750 -29.75 8.46 29.09
C PRO A 750 -30.67 8.37 30.32
N ILE A 751 -30.26 7.63 31.35
CA ILE A 751 -31.03 7.47 32.58
C ILE A 751 -31.04 8.76 33.42
N LEU A 752 -29.92 9.49 33.44
CA LEU A 752 -29.83 10.78 34.10
C LEU A 752 -30.77 11.80 33.44
N VAL A 753 -30.76 11.90 32.10
CA VAL A 753 -31.65 12.78 31.33
C VAL A 753 -33.12 12.43 31.57
N LEU A 754 -33.50 11.15 31.52
CA LEU A 754 -34.86 10.69 31.80
C LEU A 754 -35.31 11.02 33.23
N SER A 755 -34.39 11.06 34.19
CA SER A 755 -34.67 11.40 35.59
C SER A 755 -34.92 12.90 35.81
N TYR A 756 -34.35 13.78 34.97
CA TYR A 756 -34.54 15.23 35.03
C TYR A 756 -35.70 15.73 34.15
N LEU A 757 -35.97 15.04 33.04
CA LEU A 757 -37.00 15.36 32.05
C LEU A 757 -38.07 14.25 31.99
N PRO A 758 -38.96 14.14 33.00
CA PRO A 758 -39.97 13.09 33.04
C PRO A 758 -41.00 13.18 31.91
N GLY A 759 -41.08 14.31 31.20
CA GLY A 759 -41.89 14.46 29.99
C GLY A 759 -41.39 13.61 28.82
N LEU A 760 -40.08 13.36 28.72
CA LEU A 760 -39.46 12.52 27.69
C LEU A 760 -39.84 11.04 27.86
N ALA A 761 -40.10 10.61 29.10
CA ALA A 761 -40.55 9.25 29.41
C ALA A 761 -41.95 8.93 28.83
N ARG A 762 -42.74 9.95 28.45
CA ARG A 762 -44.04 9.75 27.76
C ARG A 762 -43.88 9.39 26.28
N PHE A 763 -42.73 9.68 25.68
CA PHE A 763 -42.41 9.36 24.29
C PHE A 763 -41.86 7.94 24.11
N MET A 764 -41.45 7.28 25.21
CA MET A 764 -40.97 5.90 25.14
C MET A 764 -42.14 4.92 24.94
N PRO A 765 -42.04 3.97 23.98
CA PRO A 765 -43.05 2.95 23.79
C PRO A 765 -43.17 2.09 25.05
N LYS A 766 -44.40 1.69 25.41
CA LYS A 766 -44.61 0.78 26.53
C LYS A 766 -43.89 -0.55 26.24
N PRO A 767 -43.18 -1.15 27.23
CA PRO A 767 -42.56 -2.45 27.05
C PRO A 767 -43.63 -3.47 26.60
N GLY A 768 -43.42 -4.09 25.44
CA GLY A 768 -44.39 -4.91 24.71
C GLY A 768 -43.73 -5.64 23.54
N SER A 769 -44.49 -6.02 22.51
CA SER A 769 -43.99 -6.83 21.38
C SER A 769 -42.80 -6.22 20.62
N TRP A 770 -42.80 -4.89 20.42
CA TRP A 770 -41.68 -4.20 19.77
C TRP A 770 -40.34 -4.40 20.51
N MET A 771 -40.37 -4.46 21.84
CA MET A 771 -39.17 -4.67 22.65
C MET A 771 -38.62 -6.10 22.52
N GLU A 772 -39.51 -7.10 22.38
CA GLU A 772 -39.08 -8.48 22.09
C GLU A 772 -38.51 -8.60 20.67
N THR A 773 -39.14 -7.99 19.65
CA THR A 773 -38.59 -7.99 18.28
C THR A 773 -37.22 -7.29 18.20
N PHE A 774 -37.05 -6.17 18.91
CA PHE A 774 -35.76 -5.48 18.96
C PHE A 774 -34.68 -6.31 19.69
N LYS A 775 -35.06 -7.00 20.77
CA LYS A 775 -34.19 -7.92 21.49
C LYS A 775 -33.76 -9.11 20.61
N GLU A 776 -34.68 -9.71 19.87
CA GLU A 776 -34.39 -10.76 18.88
C GLU A 776 -33.45 -10.26 17.78
N PHE A 777 -33.67 -9.04 17.26
CA PHE A 777 -32.79 -8.41 16.28
C PHE A 777 -31.35 -8.21 16.82
N MET A 778 -31.21 -7.83 18.09
CA MET A 778 -29.91 -7.66 18.75
C MET A 778 -29.17 -8.98 19.04
N ALA A 779 -29.81 -10.14 18.84
CA ALA A 779 -29.13 -11.44 18.89
C ALA A 779 -28.19 -11.66 17.68
N PHE A 780 -28.55 -11.14 16.49
CA PHE A 780 -27.77 -11.34 15.27
C PHE A 780 -26.37 -10.70 15.33
N PRO A 781 -26.19 -9.44 15.79
CA PRO A 781 -24.86 -8.88 16.01
C PRO A 781 -23.99 -9.71 16.96
N LEU A 782 -24.56 -10.27 18.04
CA LEU A 782 -23.81 -11.14 18.96
C LEU A 782 -23.34 -12.44 18.29
N TYR A 783 -24.18 -13.03 17.43
CA TYR A 783 -23.78 -14.20 16.64
C TYR A 783 -22.68 -13.85 15.62
N LEU A 784 -22.75 -12.67 14.98
CA LEU A 784 -21.70 -12.19 14.08
C LEU A 784 -20.38 -11.96 14.82
N THR A 785 -20.42 -11.39 16.03
CA THR A 785 -19.22 -11.24 16.87
C THR A 785 -18.66 -12.60 17.31
N ALA A 786 -19.52 -13.57 17.67
CA ALA A 786 -19.08 -14.92 17.96
C ALA A 786 -18.43 -15.60 16.74
N LEU A 787 -18.96 -15.35 15.53
CA LEU A 787 -18.40 -15.84 14.27
C LEU A 787 -17.03 -15.20 13.98
N TYR A 788 -16.88 -13.89 14.21
CA TYR A 788 -15.60 -13.18 14.10
C TYR A 788 -14.54 -13.80 15.00
N PHE A 789 -14.84 -13.98 16.29
CA PHE A 789 -13.90 -14.62 17.23
C PHE A 789 -13.64 -16.08 16.90
N LEU A 790 -14.61 -16.79 16.31
CA LEU A 790 -14.43 -18.15 15.84
C LEU A 790 -13.45 -18.22 14.66
N TRP A 791 -13.50 -17.25 13.74
CA TRP A 791 -12.51 -17.11 12.68
C TRP A 791 -11.13 -16.79 13.24
N VAL A 792 -11.02 -15.82 14.17
CA VAL A 792 -9.75 -15.51 14.88
C VAL A 792 -9.19 -16.77 15.55
N LEU A 793 -10.03 -17.52 16.27
CA LEU A 793 -9.63 -18.79 16.88
C LEU A 793 -9.18 -19.82 15.83
N GLY A 794 -9.86 -19.88 14.68
CA GLY A 794 -9.48 -20.75 13.56
C GLY A 794 -8.09 -20.43 13.02
N THR A 795 -7.67 -19.16 13.01
CA THR A 795 -6.29 -18.79 12.67
C THR A 795 -5.28 -19.24 13.74
N GLN A 796 -5.68 -19.30 15.02
CA GLN A 796 -4.81 -19.67 16.15
C GLN A 796 -4.63 -21.20 16.34
N VAL A 797 -5.69 -21.99 16.16
CA VAL A 797 -5.71 -23.44 16.46
C VAL A 797 -6.16 -24.32 15.29
N GLY A 798 -6.38 -23.72 14.11
CA GLY A 798 -6.79 -24.42 12.90
C GLY A 798 -8.26 -24.86 12.89
N VAL A 799 -8.65 -25.50 11.78
CA VAL A 799 -10.03 -25.95 11.52
C VAL A 799 -10.53 -26.96 12.58
N THR A 800 -9.64 -27.79 13.12
CA THR A 800 -9.98 -28.78 14.16
C THR A 800 -10.42 -28.10 15.46
N GLY A 801 -9.70 -27.07 15.92
CA GLY A 801 -10.08 -26.31 17.11
C GLY A 801 -11.40 -25.54 16.91
N MET A 802 -11.59 -24.98 15.71
CA MET A 802 -12.86 -24.35 15.31
C MET A 802 -14.04 -25.33 15.39
N ALA A 803 -13.87 -26.55 14.88
CA ALA A 803 -14.89 -27.60 14.93
C ALA A 803 -15.23 -28.03 16.37
N LEU A 804 -14.23 -28.14 17.25
CA LEU A 804 -14.44 -28.49 18.67
C LEU A 804 -15.24 -27.43 19.43
N VAL A 805 -14.98 -26.14 19.16
CA VAL A 805 -15.76 -25.04 19.75
C VAL A 805 -17.19 -25.03 19.23
N LEU A 806 -17.41 -25.27 17.94
CA LEU A 806 -18.76 -25.42 17.38
C LEU A 806 -19.53 -26.61 17.98
N VAL A 807 -18.88 -27.76 18.13
CA VAL A 807 -19.48 -28.93 18.81
C VAL A 807 -19.86 -28.59 20.25
N SER A 808 -19.01 -27.84 20.96
CA SER A 808 -19.29 -27.37 22.31
C SER A 808 -20.47 -26.40 22.35
N CYS A 809 -20.60 -25.49 21.38
CA CYS A 809 -21.76 -24.61 21.24
C CYS A 809 -23.07 -25.41 21.05
N ILE A 810 -23.03 -26.49 20.25
CA ILE A 810 -24.17 -27.38 20.05
C ILE A 810 -24.52 -28.11 21.35
N LEU A 811 -23.52 -28.64 22.07
CA LEU A 811 -23.72 -29.31 23.36
C LEU A 811 -24.31 -28.36 24.42
N LEU A 812 -23.85 -27.10 24.45
CA LEU A 812 -24.39 -26.06 25.32
C LEU A 812 -25.85 -25.76 24.99
N THR A 813 -26.19 -25.61 23.70
CA THR A 813 -27.57 -25.41 23.24
C THR A 813 -28.46 -26.59 23.65
N PHE A 814 -27.98 -27.81 23.46
CA PHE A 814 -28.69 -29.04 23.84
C PHE A 814 -28.89 -29.16 25.36
N ALA A 815 -27.87 -28.83 26.15
CA ALA A 815 -27.95 -28.80 27.62
C ALA A 815 -29.00 -27.79 28.11
N LEU A 816 -28.99 -26.57 27.55
CA LEU A 816 -29.98 -25.52 27.87
C LEU A 816 -31.41 -25.95 27.51
N TRP A 817 -31.57 -26.59 26.34
CA TRP A 817 -32.86 -27.14 25.92
C TRP A 817 -33.37 -28.26 26.85
N LEU A 818 -32.49 -29.18 27.27
CA LEU A 818 -32.82 -30.23 28.24
C LEU A 818 -33.23 -29.66 29.60
N ILE A 819 -32.51 -28.64 30.10
CA ILE A 819 -32.84 -27.95 31.36
C ILE A 819 -34.23 -27.30 31.27
N ARG A 820 -34.57 -26.69 30.13
CA ARG A 820 -35.90 -26.12 29.88
C ARG A 820 -36.99 -27.20 29.90
N LYS A 821 -36.77 -28.32 29.19
CA LYS A 821 -37.73 -29.43 29.09
C LYS A 821 -37.95 -30.14 30.44
N ALA A 822 -36.88 -30.29 31.23
CA ALA A 822 -36.91 -30.86 32.57
C ALA A 822 -37.87 -30.11 33.52
N ARG A 823 -38.07 -28.79 33.35
CA ARG A 823 -39.00 -28.02 34.19
C ARG A 823 -40.45 -28.50 34.08
N SER A 824 -40.85 -29.11 32.95
CA SER A 824 -42.21 -29.64 32.73
C SER A 824 -42.37 -31.16 32.94
N ALA A 825 -41.26 -31.89 33.17
CA ALA A 825 -41.26 -33.37 33.26
C ALA A 825 -41.60 -33.89 34.68
N SER A 826 -41.89 -35.18 34.82
CA SER A 826 -42.09 -35.86 36.12
C SER A 826 -40.79 -36.01 36.93
N LEU A 827 -40.88 -36.24 38.26
CA LEU A 827 -39.74 -36.20 39.18
C LEU A 827 -38.56 -37.11 38.77
N PHE A 828 -38.86 -38.32 38.26
CA PHE A 828 -37.85 -39.28 37.80
C PHE A 828 -37.15 -38.82 36.51
N TRP A 829 -37.91 -38.34 35.52
CA TRP A 829 -37.38 -37.78 34.27
C TRP A 829 -36.61 -36.47 34.48
N ARG A 830 -36.93 -35.71 35.54
CA ARG A 830 -36.18 -34.51 35.95
C ARG A 830 -34.74 -34.81 36.36
N TYR A 831 -34.50 -35.91 37.09
CA TYR A 831 -33.14 -36.25 37.51
C TYR A 831 -32.29 -36.77 36.34
N GLY A 832 -32.85 -37.62 35.48
CA GLY A 832 -32.14 -38.11 34.29
C GLY A 832 -31.79 -37.00 33.28
N THR A 833 -32.74 -36.10 32.99
CA THR A 833 -32.51 -34.97 32.07
C THR A 833 -31.53 -33.95 32.62
N ARG A 834 -31.52 -33.72 33.95
CA ARG A 834 -30.51 -32.86 34.61
C ARG A 834 -29.13 -33.51 34.60
N GLY A 835 -29.02 -34.81 34.83
CA GLY A 835 -27.76 -35.55 34.75
C GLY A 835 -27.12 -35.47 33.35
N LEU A 836 -27.94 -35.61 32.30
CA LEU A 836 -27.48 -35.48 30.91
C LEU A 836 -27.06 -34.03 30.59
N ALA A 837 -27.82 -33.03 31.04
CA ALA A 837 -27.44 -31.63 30.86
C ALA A 837 -26.13 -31.28 31.59
N THR A 838 -25.92 -31.80 32.80
CA THR A 838 -24.64 -31.62 33.54
C THR A 838 -23.48 -32.31 32.84
N ALA A 839 -23.69 -33.48 32.23
CA ALA A 839 -22.66 -34.16 31.45
C ALA A 839 -22.25 -33.35 30.21
N CYS A 840 -23.22 -32.78 29.46
CA CYS A 840 -22.94 -31.91 28.32
C CYS A 840 -22.16 -30.64 28.71
N LEU A 841 -22.48 -30.03 29.87
CA LEU A 841 -21.76 -28.88 30.41
C LEU A 841 -20.32 -29.24 30.81
N LEU A 842 -20.12 -30.40 31.45
CA LEU A 842 -18.80 -30.89 31.81
C LEU A 842 -17.94 -31.21 30.58
N ILE A 843 -18.53 -31.76 29.53
CA ILE A 843 -17.83 -32.02 28.25
C ILE A 843 -17.41 -30.70 27.59
N ALA A 844 -18.27 -29.69 27.55
CA ALA A 844 -17.91 -28.36 27.03
C ALA A 844 -16.77 -27.71 27.84
N LEU A 845 -16.74 -27.91 29.16
CA LEU A 845 -15.66 -27.43 30.04
C LEU A 845 -14.35 -28.21 29.83
N LEU A 846 -14.43 -29.52 29.57
CA LEU A 846 -13.26 -30.35 29.26
C LEU A 846 -12.64 -29.99 27.90
N VAL A 847 -13.46 -29.57 26.92
CA VAL A 847 -12.95 -29.06 25.62
C VAL A 847 -12.10 -27.80 25.81
N LEU A 848 -12.47 -26.90 26.74
CA LEU A 848 -11.67 -25.72 27.11
C LEU A 848 -10.26 -26.07 27.63
N GLN A 849 -10.09 -27.27 28.19
CA GLN A 849 -8.82 -27.76 28.72
C GLN A 849 -8.12 -28.76 27.78
N SER A 850 -8.67 -28.97 26.58
CA SER A 850 -8.12 -29.93 25.65
C SER A 850 -6.79 -29.44 25.05
N PRO A 851 -5.82 -30.34 24.77
CA PRO A 851 -4.57 -29.97 24.12
C PRO A 851 -4.77 -29.42 22.70
N PHE A 852 -5.96 -29.61 22.11
CA PHE A 852 -6.35 -29.06 20.81
C PHE A 852 -6.70 -27.55 20.85
N LEU A 853 -6.82 -26.95 22.04
CA LEU A 853 -6.89 -25.49 22.22
C LEU A 853 -5.55 -24.87 22.60
N GLN A 854 -4.46 -25.64 22.57
CA GLN A 854 -3.12 -25.06 22.58
C GLN A 854 -2.84 -24.49 21.20
N THR A 855 -2.22 -23.31 21.16
CA THR A 855 -1.80 -22.67 19.91
C THR A 855 -1.02 -23.68 19.09
N LEU A 856 -1.56 -24.07 17.93
CA LEU A 856 -0.78 -24.89 17.02
C LEU A 856 0.37 -24.00 16.53
N GLN A 857 1.61 -24.49 16.60
CA GLN A 857 2.61 -24.08 15.62
C GLN A 857 2.04 -24.51 14.27
N GLN A 858 1.27 -23.62 13.63
CA GLN A 858 0.99 -23.80 12.22
C GLN A 858 2.36 -23.86 11.54
N PRO A 859 2.63 -24.85 10.68
CA PRO A 859 3.66 -24.66 9.68
C PRO A 859 3.32 -23.34 9.01
N ALA A 860 4.32 -22.46 8.88
CA ALA A 860 4.18 -21.13 8.31
C ALA A 860 3.16 -21.16 7.18
N VAL A 861 2.28 -20.17 7.13
CA VAL A 861 1.60 -19.84 5.88
C VAL A 861 2.73 -19.69 4.88
N ALA A 862 2.93 -20.74 4.09
CA ALA A 862 3.73 -20.65 2.91
C ALA A 862 3.07 -19.49 2.16
N LEU A 863 3.85 -18.46 1.88
CA LEU A 863 3.64 -17.70 0.65
C LEU A 863 3.20 -18.73 -0.40
N GLU A 864 2.09 -18.50 -1.09
CA GLU A 864 1.61 -19.39 -2.15
C GLU A 864 2.64 -19.42 -3.29
N GLY A 865 3.71 -20.17 -3.03
CA GLY A 865 4.97 -20.28 -3.74
C GLY A 865 5.60 -21.55 -3.17
N SER A 866 5.85 -22.51 -4.04
CA SER A 866 6.38 -23.83 -3.72
C SER A 866 7.47 -23.78 -2.64
N GLY A 867 7.47 -24.73 -1.70
CA GLY A 867 8.40 -24.78 -0.55
C GLY A 867 9.90 -24.73 -0.85
N ASP A 868 10.30 -24.66 -2.12
CA ASP A 868 11.66 -24.38 -2.58
C ASP A 868 12.03 -22.88 -2.56
N GLU A 869 11.08 -21.94 -2.71
CA GLU A 869 11.36 -20.49 -2.70
C GLU A 869 11.65 -19.92 -1.31
N ALA A 870 10.92 -20.38 -0.28
CA ALA A 870 11.17 -19.95 1.10
C ALA A 870 12.55 -20.41 1.62
N ALA A 871 13.03 -21.56 1.13
CA ALA A 871 14.37 -22.06 1.40
C ALA A 871 15.45 -21.27 0.62
N ALA A 872 15.15 -20.83 -0.60
CA ALA A 872 16.04 -19.99 -1.41
C ALA A 872 16.25 -18.59 -0.82
N LEU A 873 15.24 -18.04 -0.14
CA LEU A 873 15.28 -16.74 0.56
C LEU A 873 15.81 -16.84 2.02
N GLY A 874 16.20 -18.03 2.49
CA GLY A 874 16.79 -18.22 3.81
C GLY A 874 15.82 -18.08 5.00
N PHE A 875 14.51 -18.15 4.76
CA PHE A 875 13.51 -18.11 5.84
C PHE A 875 13.43 -19.49 6.52
N GLU A 876 13.80 -19.54 7.80
CA GLU A 876 13.64 -20.73 8.63
C GLU A 876 12.36 -20.60 9.50
N PRO A 877 11.60 -21.69 9.74
CA PRO A 877 10.49 -21.67 10.70
C PRO A 877 10.96 -21.21 12.07
N PHE A 878 10.28 -20.21 12.63
CA PHE A 878 10.63 -19.65 13.93
C PHE A 878 10.58 -20.72 15.03
N SER A 879 11.69 -20.91 15.74
CA SER A 879 11.74 -21.65 17.00
C SER A 879 12.66 -20.95 17.98
N MET A 880 12.27 -20.93 19.26
CA MET A 880 13.08 -20.32 20.33
C MET A 880 14.47 -20.95 20.41
N GLN A 881 14.56 -22.27 20.25
CA GLN A 881 15.84 -22.98 20.27
C GLN A 881 16.78 -22.49 19.16
N ARG A 882 16.26 -22.32 17.93
CA ARG A 882 17.07 -21.84 16.80
C ARG A 882 17.46 -20.37 16.97
N LEU A 883 16.55 -19.54 17.48
CA LEU A 883 16.85 -18.16 17.83
C LEU A 883 17.98 -18.08 18.85
N ASP A 884 17.90 -18.87 19.93
CA ASP A 884 18.93 -18.91 20.98
C ASP A 884 20.28 -19.39 20.42
N GLU A 885 20.28 -20.40 19.55
CA GLU A 885 21.49 -20.88 18.85
C GLU A 885 22.10 -19.80 17.95
N LEU A 886 21.29 -19.08 17.19
CA LEU A 886 21.73 -18.01 16.28
C LEU A 886 22.22 -16.78 17.05
N GLN A 887 21.55 -16.42 18.15
CA GLN A 887 21.98 -15.35 19.06
C GLN A 887 23.28 -15.73 19.78
N ALA A 888 23.42 -16.98 20.25
CA ALA A 888 24.65 -17.48 20.86
C ALA A 888 25.81 -17.52 19.85
N ALA A 889 25.50 -17.74 18.57
CA ALA A 889 26.46 -17.64 17.47
C ALA A 889 26.76 -16.19 17.02
N GLY A 890 26.17 -15.18 17.68
CA GLY A 890 26.37 -13.77 17.36
C GLY A 890 25.79 -13.33 16.01
N ARG A 891 24.82 -14.07 15.46
CA ARG A 891 24.17 -13.74 14.19
C ARG A 891 22.98 -12.80 14.44
N PRO A 892 22.84 -11.70 13.70
CA PRO A 892 21.60 -10.90 13.71
C PRO A 892 20.45 -11.74 13.14
N VAL A 893 19.30 -11.73 13.82
CA VAL A 893 18.11 -12.51 13.45
C VAL A 893 16.93 -11.56 13.28
N LEU A 894 16.34 -11.54 12.09
CA LEU A 894 15.08 -10.86 11.83
C LEU A 894 13.92 -11.83 12.08
N VAL A 895 13.02 -11.49 13.00
CA VAL A 895 11.83 -12.30 13.30
C VAL A 895 10.61 -11.62 12.69
N ASN A 896 10.04 -12.22 11.66
CA ASN A 896 8.79 -11.75 11.07
C ASN A 896 7.60 -12.22 11.93
N MET A 897 6.74 -11.28 12.37
CA MET A 897 5.58 -11.54 13.22
C MET A 897 4.32 -10.93 12.60
N THR A 898 3.22 -11.68 12.58
CA THR A 898 1.90 -11.20 12.13
C THR A 898 0.85 -11.42 13.22
N ALA A 899 -0.23 -10.63 13.19
CA ALA A 899 -1.36 -10.76 14.12
C ALA A 899 -2.68 -10.72 13.34
N ALA A 900 -3.56 -11.69 13.58
CA ALA A 900 -4.86 -11.80 12.90
C ALA A 900 -6.03 -11.12 13.65
N TRP A 901 -5.80 -10.62 14.87
CA TRP A 901 -6.84 -10.20 15.82
C TRP A 901 -7.04 -8.69 15.90
#